data_AF-A0A7K6ZRG2-F1
#
_entry.id   AF-A0A7K6ZRG2-F1
#
_cell.length_a   1.000
_cell.length_b   1.000
_cell.length_c   1.000
_cell.angle_alpha   90.00
_cell.angle_beta   90.00
_cell.angle_gamma   90.00
#
_symmetry.space_group_name_H-M   'P 1'
#
loop_
_entity.id
_entity.type
_entity.pdbx_description
1 polymer ?
#
loop_
_entity_poly.entity_id
_entity_poly.type
_entity_poly.pdbx_seq_one_letter_code
_entity_poly.pdbx_strand_id
1 'polypeptide(L)'
;WETLAKQFVEYEQVAPFLIAEEKKRRLLDFLPQFLKAWEQSAGTIVFPNLQLLASEVSKLLTKEIKKHLNGKPAEEARLALEQLLQEKREVQDGHVLLKMVYLLSQTDLARERTLWNIIGSGLPAALMQCLYLFFTFPLKKSSEDGETSEGDPQTREMLVQIMHNIYKEEQGVEELLAADKLQSLLIATASLWDQCSPSWKVPTGCVLRTISKAQTKNSIVYLQAVDCIKIAIQNLFRLADTLPAHDICEAVSIILCFVKDSYPVSSALLTEFENNDGYQLLLKILLRQVGNLCEGLQENEGDPYLEEILDMLTCLTTCGKTELKVSGNIAHPQLPHFDFEPKEASGMTVKNLQAFQVLQSVFQRSNDVYLCSRILAAIGTIWAWNAVNFFLLEWTLQPINQFTDIIHLKPHTVQVQFFKLVESVVMDMSYIPHEILKKIQYLVKENKVPFCTLTALRCLLNMTKKDLLFTDIFRDSGLLGLLLALLRKQAKILRKSAGTQVPGLEEGTEKELNAVMLKMVAALTVGSVRNAVVLKDYGMVPYIKIFLDDECYRSATLSILEQLSVINYEEYMSIVIGALCSSTQGELQLKVDLLKSLLRILDSPQSHSAFRACSGFNGLLSLISDMEGALQDPPSGLWATVGHNCVLELVFYTLQGITAALYLDPVNSNFFQKNGLFEKMAEDLGTLGCFWSQGQQQVLPGLEKTRTFAEFLDAAFCSSEPFPRWLKNCIWILNFLDHMVKGTLHLENYFKEIQTEVVETSRSDKQEPQAQEEYPSYRSSSCRSEMRDTAIVHPGAVCVIVRLLPKLYQEGHSQLSQEIQCAVADHILSLVRSEKSRQVMCSSGLLSTLITSCHDALHNESHPLHLPLTRVFEKLASQAIEPDVLR
;
A
#
# COMPACT_ATOMS: atom_id res chain seq x y z
N TRP A 1 -57.59 22.21 7.06
CA TRP A 1 -56.83 22.54 8.28
C TRP A 1 -57.59 23.43 9.23
N GLU A 2 -57.98 24.66 8.87
CA GLU A 2 -58.72 25.55 9.77
C GLU A 2 -60.03 24.96 10.31
N THR A 3 -60.76 24.21 9.47
CA THR A 3 -61.98 23.49 9.88
C THR A 3 -61.69 22.39 10.90
N LEU A 4 -60.62 21.61 10.72
CA LEU A 4 -60.20 20.55 11.63
C LEU A 4 -59.68 21.12 12.97
N ALA A 5 -58.97 22.25 12.91
CA ALA A 5 -58.50 22.95 14.10
C ALA A 5 -59.66 23.47 14.95
N LYS A 6 -60.70 24.06 14.32
CA LYS A 6 -61.92 24.48 15.02
C LYS A 6 -62.67 23.30 15.65
N GLN A 7 -62.83 22.20 14.90
CA GLN A 7 -63.47 20.98 15.41
C GLN A 7 -62.73 20.37 16.61
N PHE A 8 -61.39 20.42 16.62
CA PHE A 8 -60.61 19.93 17.74
C PHE A 8 -60.68 20.85 18.97
N VAL A 9 -60.68 22.17 18.78
CA VAL A 9 -60.88 23.15 19.87
C VAL A 9 -62.29 23.01 20.47
N GLU A 10 -63.31 22.76 19.65
CA GLU A 10 -64.67 22.45 20.11
C GLU A 10 -64.72 21.13 20.89
N TYR A 11 -64.01 20.10 20.42
CA TYR A 11 -63.84 18.85 21.16
C TYR A 11 -63.17 19.08 22.51
N GLU A 12 -62.10 19.87 22.56
CA GLU A 12 -61.35 20.18 23.79
C GLU A 12 -62.23 20.85 24.85
N GLN A 13 -63.11 21.78 24.45
CA GLN A 13 -64.03 22.47 25.36
C GLN A 13 -65.11 21.54 25.93
N VAL A 14 -65.55 20.56 25.15
CA VAL A 14 -66.65 19.65 25.53
C VAL A 14 -66.12 18.38 26.20
N ALA A 15 -64.86 17.99 25.93
CA ALA A 15 -64.23 16.79 26.44
C ALA A 15 -64.38 16.61 27.96
N PRO A 16 -64.10 17.60 28.84
CA PRO A 16 -64.21 17.40 30.29
C PRO A 16 -65.59 16.89 30.76
N PHE A 17 -66.66 17.21 30.03
CA PHE A 17 -68.06 16.95 30.39
C PHE A 17 -68.65 15.68 29.75
N LEU A 18 -67.90 14.97 28.91
CA LEU A 18 -68.35 13.76 28.20
C LEU A 18 -68.02 12.47 28.95
N ILE A 19 -68.89 11.46 28.81
CA ILE A 19 -68.66 10.08 29.27
C ILE A 19 -67.55 9.44 28.44
N ALA A 20 -66.77 8.52 29.01
CA ALA A 20 -65.59 7.92 28.39
C ALA A 20 -65.84 7.29 27.00
N GLU A 21 -67.02 6.70 26.77
CA GLU A 21 -67.41 6.10 25.49
C GLU A 21 -67.70 7.16 24.42
N GLU A 22 -68.28 8.30 24.84
CA GLU A 22 -68.63 9.40 23.96
C GLU A 22 -67.41 10.25 23.58
N LYS A 23 -66.44 10.36 24.51
CA LYS A 23 -65.08 10.87 24.24
C LYS A 23 -64.36 10.04 23.19
N LYS A 24 -64.42 8.71 23.32
CA LYS A 24 -63.80 7.76 22.38
C LYS A 24 -64.42 7.89 20.99
N ARG A 25 -65.75 7.92 20.89
CA ARG A 25 -66.47 8.00 19.61
C ARG A 25 -66.13 9.27 18.82
N ARG A 26 -66.24 10.45 19.46
CA ARG A 26 -65.94 11.73 18.82
C ARG A 26 -64.48 11.87 18.39
N LEU A 27 -63.55 11.30 19.16
CA LEU A 27 -62.14 11.29 18.79
C LEU A 27 -61.92 10.38 17.57
N LEU A 28 -62.45 9.16 17.58
CA LEU A 28 -62.32 8.22 16.46
C LEU A 28 -62.94 8.73 15.16
N ASP A 29 -64.06 9.47 15.21
CA ASP A 29 -64.67 10.10 14.03
C ASP A 29 -63.79 11.22 13.44
N PHE A 30 -62.98 11.88 14.29
CA PHE A 30 -62.08 12.98 13.89
C PHE A 30 -60.77 12.48 13.25
N LEU A 31 -60.20 11.38 13.73
CA LEU A 31 -58.85 10.93 13.34
C LEU A 31 -58.68 10.63 11.84
N PRO A 32 -59.61 9.98 11.11
CA PRO A 32 -59.46 9.72 9.68
C PRO A 32 -59.43 11.00 8.84
N GLN A 33 -60.21 12.01 9.23
CA GLN A 33 -60.23 13.31 8.54
C GLN A 33 -58.93 14.08 8.78
N PHE A 34 -58.39 13.98 9.99
CA PHE A 34 -57.08 14.52 10.34
C PHE A 34 -55.95 13.82 9.58
N LEU A 35 -55.91 12.48 9.55
CA LEU A 35 -54.92 11.69 8.82
C LEU A 35 -54.84 12.08 7.34
N LYS A 36 -56.00 12.15 6.67
CA LYS A 36 -56.07 12.52 5.25
C LYS A 36 -55.53 13.93 5.01
N ALA A 37 -55.85 14.88 5.89
CA ALA A 37 -55.33 16.24 5.80
C ALA A 37 -53.81 16.27 6.06
N TRP A 38 -53.34 15.52 7.05
CA TRP A 38 -51.93 15.41 7.44
C TRP A 38 -51.06 14.89 6.31
N GLU A 39 -51.45 13.77 5.69
CA GLU A 39 -50.75 13.17 4.55
C GLU A 39 -50.67 14.12 3.35
N GLN A 40 -51.74 14.86 3.05
CA GLN A 40 -51.78 15.83 1.95
C GLN A 40 -50.90 17.07 2.20
N SER A 41 -50.54 17.34 3.45
CA SER A 41 -49.77 18.53 3.85
C SER A 41 -48.29 18.29 4.08
N ALA A 42 -47.84 17.02 3.98
CA ALA A 42 -46.49 16.59 4.33
C ALA A 42 -45.98 17.08 5.70
N GLY A 43 -46.88 17.32 6.67
CA GLY A 43 -46.51 17.78 8.02
C GLY A 43 -46.09 19.25 8.15
N THR A 44 -46.26 20.05 7.09
CA THR A 44 -45.77 21.45 7.03
C THR A 44 -46.67 22.45 7.78
N ILE A 45 -47.86 22.03 8.24
CA ILE A 45 -48.91 22.92 8.73
C ILE A 45 -49.04 22.84 10.25
N VAL A 46 -49.00 24.00 10.91
CA VAL A 46 -49.07 24.12 12.38
C VAL A 46 -50.50 23.86 12.87
N PHE A 47 -50.70 22.76 13.58
CA PHE A 47 -51.96 22.41 14.23
C PHE A 47 -51.96 22.89 15.70
N PRO A 48 -52.97 23.64 16.16
CA PRO A 48 -53.06 24.08 17.56
C PRO A 48 -53.26 22.89 18.50
N ASN A 49 -52.57 22.89 19.65
CA ASN A 49 -52.69 21.87 20.71
C ASN A 49 -52.38 20.42 20.27
N LEU A 50 -51.47 20.25 19.32
CA LEU A 50 -50.97 18.93 18.89
C LEU A 50 -50.50 18.03 20.06
N GLN A 51 -49.99 18.64 21.14
CA GLN A 51 -49.58 17.98 22.38
C GLN A 51 -50.73 17.27 23.12
N LEU A 52 -51.89 17.91 23.19
CA LEU A 52 -53.09 17.35 23.83
C LEU A 52 -53.67 16.23 22.97
N LEU A 53 -53.70 16.41 21.65
CA LEU A 53 -54.07 15.35 20.71
C LEU A 53 -53.18 14.12 20.88
N ALA A 54 -51.86 14.31 20.98
CA ALA A 54 -50.91 13.22 21.23
C ALA A 54 -51.16 12.52 22.57
N SER A 55 -51.47 13.26 23.64
CA SER A 55 -51.82 12.68 24.94
C SER A 55 -53.10 11.84 24.88
N GLU A 56 -54.18 12.38 24.31
CA GLU A 56 -55.49 11.70 24.26
C GLU A 56 -55.47 10.47 23.35
N VAL A 57 -54.84 10.57 22.18
CA VAL A 57 -54.69 9.43 21.25
C VAL A 57 -53.83 8.34 21.89
N SER A 58 -52.72 8.69 22.55
CA SER A 58 -51.84 7.72 23.19
C SER A 58 -52.48 7.06 24.42
N LYS A 59 -53.24 7.82 25.23
CA LYS A 59 -54.04 7.27 26.34
C LYS A 59 -55.12 6.32 25.83
N LEU A 60 -55.79 6.66 24.73
CA LEU A 60 -56.84 5.82 24.14
C LEU A 60 -56.24 4.52 23.58
N LEU A 61 -55.12 4.59 22.86
CA LEU A 61 -54.38 3.42 22.38
C LEU A 61 -53.93 2.53 23.54
N THR A 62 -53.37 3.14 24.61
CA THR A 62 -52.95 2.41 25.83
C THR A 62 -54.12 1.68 26.48
N LYS A 63 -55.29 2.33 26.59
CA LYS A 63 -56.50 1.71 27.14
C LYS A 63 -56.99 0.54 26.29
N GLU A 64 -56.98 0.69 24.97
CA GLU A 64 -57.41 -0.37 24.07
C GLU A 64 -56.46 -1.58 24.13
N ILE A 65 -55.14 -1.34 24.13
CA ILE A 65 -54.13 -2.39 24.33
C ILE A 65 -54.36 -3.12 25.67
N LYS A 66 -54.50 -2.39 26.78
CA LYS A 66 -54.74 -2.99 28.11
C LYS A 66 -56.06 -3.76 28.18
N LYS A 67 -57.11 -3.28 27.51
CA LYS A 67 -58.41 -3.97 27.43
C LYS A 67 -58.28 -5.33 26.73
N HIS A 68 -57.46 -5.43 25.68
CA HIS A 68 -57.26 -6.68 24.95
C HIS A 68 -56.26 -7.64 25.64
N LEU A 69 -55.46 -7.13 26.58
CA LEU A 69 -54.54 -7.92 27.41
C LEU A 69 -55.19 -8.51 28.68
N ASN A 70 -56.15 -7.80 29.28
CA ASN A 70 -56.71 -8.17 30.59
C ASN A 70 -57.52 -9.48 30.53
N GLY A 71 -57.15 -10.45 31.37
CA GLY A 71 -57.92 -11.68 31.60
C GLY A 71 -57.80 -12.76 30.53
N LYS A 72 -56.92 -12.60 29.53
CA LYS A 72 -56.68 -13.58 28.46
C LYS A 72 -55.34 -14.32 28.65
N PRO A 73 -55.24 -15.61 28.26
CA PRO A 73 -53.96 -16.30 28.17
C PRO A 73 -53.06 -15.68 27.09
N ALA A 74 -51.75 -15.88 27.19
CA ALA A 74 -50.77 -15.14 26.39
C ALA A 74 -50.91 -15.33 24.86
N GLU A 75 -51.25 -16.55 24.40
CA GLU A 75 -51.51 -16.82 22.96
C GLU A 75 -52.76 -16.07 22.46
N GLU A 76 -53.84 -16.04 23.23
CA GLU A 76 -55.09 -15.34 22.86
C GLU A 76 -54.93 -13.81 22.94
N ALA A 77 -54.16 -13.34 23.91
CA ALA A 77 -53.82 -11.93 24.05
C ALA A 77 -53.00 -11.44 22.84
N ARG A 78 -52.03 -12.24 22.38
CA ARG A 78 -51.28 -11.94 21.15
C ARG A 78 -52.20 -11.83 19.93
N LEU A 79 -53.07 -12.82 19.71
CA LEU A 79 -53.99 -12.83 18.57
C LEU A 79 -54.94 -11.63 18.58
N ALA A 80 -55.47 -11.28 19.76
CA ALA A 80 -56.34 -10.12 19.91
C ALA A 80 -55.62 -8.79 19.62
N LEU A 81 -54.35 -8.66 20.03
CA LEU A 81 -53.54 -7.48 19.71
C LEU A 81 -53.21 -7.39 18.22
N GLU A 82 -52.90 -8.51 17.59
CA GLU A 82 -52.62 -8.54 16.15
C GLU A 82 -53.86 -8.16 15.33
N GLN A 83 -55.04 -8.62 15.73
CA GLN A 83 -56.32 -8.20 15.11
C GLN A 83 -56.63 -6.71 15.34
N LEU A 84 -56.29 -6.16 16.50
CA LEU A 84 -56.47 -4.74 16.81
C LEU A 84 -55.62 -3.84 15.89
N LEU A 85 -54.40 -4.27 15.60
CA LEU A 85 -53.38 -3.47 14.92
C LEU A 85 -53.40 -3.67 13.40
N GLN A 86 -53.97 -4.78 12.89
CA GLN A 86 -54.13 -5.04 11.46
C GLN A 86 -55.17 -4.14 10.80
N GLU A 87 -54.91 -3.75 9.54
CA GLU A 87 -55.85 -3.04 8.69
C GLU A 87 -56.91 -4.01 8.11
N LYS A 88 -57.82 -4.52 8.96
CA LYS A 88 -58.98 -5.33 8.52
C LYS A 88 -60.27 -4.52 8.60
N ARG A 89 -61.15 -4.71 7.60
CA ARG A 89 -62.35 -3.90 7.32
C ARG A 89 -63.40 -3.81 8.46
N GLU A 90 -63.34 -4.68 9.47
CA GLU A 90 -64.42 -4.79 10.47
C GLU A 90 -64.15 -4.05 11.79
N VAL A 91 -62.89 -3.73 12.14
CA VAL A 91 -62.53 -2.98 13.37
C VAL A 91 -61.34 -2.04 13.07
N GLN A 92 -61.59 -0.90 12.44
CA GLN A 92 -60.54 0.04 11.98
C GLN A 92 -59.95 0.93 13.10
N ASP A 93 -60.54 0.93 14.29
CA ASP A 93 -60.22 1.89 15.35
C ASP A 93 -58.76 1.78 15.84
N GLY A 94 -58.21 0.57 15.97
CA GLY A 94 -56.87 0.35 16.53
C GLY A 94 -55.73 0.74 15.59
N HIS A 95 -55.84 0.38 14.31
CA HIS A 95 -54.85 0.73 13.29
C HIS A 95 -54.80 2.25 13.04
N VAL A 96 -55.96 2.93 13.03
CA VAL A 96 -56.04 4.40 12.90
C VAL A 96 -55.35 5.10 14.08
N LEU A 97 -55.54 4.60 15.31
CA LEU A 97 -54.84 5.12 16.49
C LEU A 97 -53.33 4.91 16.40
N LEU A 98 -52.88 3.72 15.98
CA LEU A 98 -51.46 3.43 15.79
C LEU A 98 -50.81 4.37 14.76
N LYS A 99 -51.43 4.52 13.60
CA LYS A 99 -50.94 5.39 12.52
C LYS A 99 -50.88 6.86 12.95
N MET A 100 -51.84 7.30 13.76
CA MET A 100 -51.83 8.63 14.36
C MET A 100 -50.67 8.82 15.35
N VAL A 101 -50.47 7.88 16.27
CA VAL A 101 -49.32 7.94 17.20
C VAL A 101 -48.00 7.91 16.44
N TYR A 102 -47.90 7.09 15.39
CA TYR A 102 -46.72 7.03 14.51
C TYR A 102 -46.39 8.40 13.92
N LEU A 103 -47.35 9.06 13.27
CA LEU A 103 -47.14 10.39 12.69
C LEU A 103 -46.79 11.43 13.76
N LEU A 104 -47.47 11.40 14.91
CA LEU A 104 -47.20 12.34 16.00
C LEU A 104 -45.81 12.13 16.62
N SER A 105 -45.31 10.89 16.66
CA SER A 105 -43.96 10.57 17.14
C SER A 105 -42.84 11.06 16.20
N GLN A 106 -43.16 11.37 14.94
CA GLN A 106 -42.21 11.83 13.91
C GLN A 106 -42.15 13.35 13.76
N THR A 107 -42.99 14.10 14.45
CA THR A 107 -43.09 15.55 14.27
C THR A 107 -41.88 16.32 14.80
N ASP A 108 -41.20 17.09 13.94
CA ASP A 108 -40.02 17.89 14.31
C ASP A 108 -40.38 19.18 15.06
N LEU A 109 -41.51 19.80 14.72
CA LEU A 109 -42.00 21.01 15.38
C LEU A 109 -42.61 20.64 16.75
N ALA A 110 -41.86 20.90 17.83
CA ALA A 110 -42.19 20.60 19.23
C ALA A 110 -42.05 19.13 19.68
N ARG A 111 -41.19 18.36 18.98
CA ARG A 111 -40.86 16.95 19.23
C ARG A 111 -40.76 16.55 20.71
N GLU A 112 -39.96 17.26 21.50
CA GLU A 112 -39.73 16.93 22.93
C GLU A 112 -41.03 16.97 23.74
N ARG A 113 -41.89 17.98 23.51
CA ARG A 113 -43.13 18.17 24.28
C ARG A 113 -44.24 17.23 23.82
N THR A 114 -44.36 16.96 22.52
CA THR A 114 -45.32 15.95 22.01
C THR A 114 -44.91 14.56 22.50
N LEU A 115 -43.64 14.21 22.40
CA LEU A 115 -43.13 12.91 22.84
C LEU A 115 -43.25 12.72 24.36
N TRP A 116 -43.00 13.77 25.16
CA TRP A 116 -43.26 13.75 26.61
C TRP A 116 -44.69 13.36 26.96
N ASN A 117 -45.67 13.91 26.25
CA ASN A 117 -47.08 13.61 26.46
C ASN A 117 -47.47 12.18 26.00
N ILE A 118 -46.76 11.63 25.02
CA ILE A 118 -46.89 10.22 24.60
C ILE A 118 -46.27 9.29 25.65
N ILE A 119 -45.09 9.63 26.18
CA ILE A 119 -44.42 8.86 27.25
C ILE A 119 -45.31 8.82 28.50
N GLY A 120 -45.79 10.00 28.95
CA GLY A 120 -46.64 10.13 30.14
C GLY A 120 -48.06 9.57 30.01
N SER A 121 -48.44 8.97 28.87
CA SER A 121 -49.74 8.30 28.73
C SER A 121 -49.75 6.85 29.23
N GLY A 122 -48.60 6.30 29.64
CA GLY A 122 -48.42 4.89 29.97
C GLY A 122 -48.36 3.98 28.74
N LEU A 123 -48.19 4.56 27.54
CA LEU A 123 -48.01 3.83 26.28
C LEU A 123 -46.71 3.02 26.22
N PRO A 124 -45.55 3.49 26.74
CA PRO A 124 -44.30 2.72 26.68
C PRO A 124 -44.45 1.31 27.30
N ALA A 125 -44.95 1.24 28.54
CA ALA A 125 -45.22 -0.02 29.22
C ALA A 125 -46.14 -0.96 28.42
N ALA A 126 -47.21 -0.42 27.83
CA ALA A 126 -48.14 -1.20 27.02
C ALA A 126 -47.49 -1.75 25.74
N LEU A 127 -46.70 -0.93 25.04
CA LEU A 127 -45.98 -1.35 23.83
C LEU A 127 -44.91 -2.42 24.14
N MET A 128 -44.23 -2.33 25.27
CA MET A 128 -43.27 -3.36 25.68
C MET A 128 -43.94 -4.68 26.03
N GLN A 129 -45.14 -4.64 26.61
CA GLN A 129 -45.93 -5.84 26.80
C GLN A 129 -46.40 -6.46 25.48
N CYS A 130 -46.76 -5.64 24.49
CA CYS A 130 -47.05 -6.11 23.13
C CYS A 130 -45.82 -6.77 22.51
N LEU A 131 -44.65 -6.10 22.54
CA LEU A 131 -43.41 -6.63 21.98
C LEU A 131 -43.00 -7.96 22.63
N TYR A 132 -43.15 -8.09 23.96
CA TYR A 132 -42.93 -9.35 24.65
C TYR A 132 -43.81 -10.47 24.10
N LEU A 133 -45.12 -10.26 23.99
CA LEU A 133 -46.03 -11.27 23.46
C LEU A 133 -45.74 -11.61 21.99
N PHE A 134 -45.42 -10.59 21.18
CA PHE A 134 -45.09 -10.76 19.78
C PHE A 134 -43.75 -11.48 19.56
N PHE A 135 -42.81 -11.33 20.48
CA PHE A 135 -41.55 -12.04 20.44
C PHE A 135 -41.70 -13.49 20.89
N THR A 136 -42.26 -13.73 22.09
CA THR A 136 -42.21 -15.04 22.76
C THR A 136 -43.18 -16.10 22.23
N PHE A 137 -44.30 -15.71 21.62
CA PHE A 137 -45.36 -16.66 21.23
C PHE A 137 -45.58 -16.69 19.71
N PRO A 138 -44.91 -17.56 18.93
CA PRO A 138 -45.11 -17.61 17.47
C PRO A 138 -46.54 -18.00 17.07
N LEU A 139 -46.99 -17.49 15.91
CA LEU A 139 -48.27 -17.89 15.33
C LEU A 139 -48.19 -19.34 14.84
N LYS A 140 -49.16 -20.18 15.25
CA LYS A 140 -49.31 -21.53 14.69
C LYS A 140 -49.80 -21.41 13.25
N LYS A 141 -49.03 -21.92 12.27
CA LYS A 141 -49.48 -22.06 10.88
C LYS A 141 -50.69 -23.01 10.84
N SER A 142 -51.90 -22.48 10.65
CA SER A 142 -53.07 -23.31 10.34
C SER A 142 -52.97 -23.79 8.89
N SER A 143 -52.98 -25.10 8.70
CA SER A 143 -52.63 -25.82 7.47
C SER A 143 -53.64 -25.71 6.30
N GLU A 144 -54.56 -24.76 6.27
CA GLU A 144 -55.68 -24.76 5.30
C GLU A 144 -55.92 -23.44 4.54
N ASP A 145 -55.23 -22.33 4.83
CA ASP A 145 -55.36 -21.10 4.03
C ASP A 145 -53.99 -20.55 3.62
N GLY A 146 -53.72 -20.60 2.31
CA GLY A 146 -52.44 -20.26 1.68
C GLY A 146 -52.01 -18.79 1.71
N GLU A 147 -52.65 -17.92 2.49
CA GLU A 147 -52.32 -16.48 2.56
C GLU A 147 -52.51 -15.86 3.96
N THR A 148 -52.18 -16.57 5.04
CA THR A 148 -52.01 -15.90 6.36
C THR A 148 -50.57 -15.39 6.49
N SER A 149 -50.28 -14.33 5.73
CA SER A 149 -49.06 -13.53 5.90
C SER A 149 -48.93 -13.12 7.37
N GLU A 150 -47.78 -13.40 7.99
CA GLU A 150 -47.38 -12.74 9.24
C GLU A 150 -47.69 -11.24 9.10
N GLY A 151 -48.31 -10.63 10.13
CA GLY A 151 -48.96 -9.33 10.03
C GLY A 151 -48.25 -8.28 9.16
N ASP A 152 -49.06 -7.44 8.52
CA ASP A 152 -48.65 -6.39 7.59
C ASP A 152 -47.29 -5.75 8.00
N PRO A 153 -46.24 -5.88 7.16
CA PRO A 153 -44.90 -5.38 7.49
C PRO A 153 -44.91 -3.89 7.84
N GLN A 154 -45.81 -3.12 7.24
CA GLN A 154 -45.96 -1.69 7.51
C GLN A 154 -46.45 -1.42 8.94
N THR A 155 -47.42 -2.20 9.44
CA THR A 155 -47.88 -2.13 10.84
C THR A 155 -46.77 -2.44 11.84
N ARG A 156 -45.91 -3.44 11.54
CA ARG A 156 -44.75 -3.78 12.37
C ARG A 156 -43.72 -2.67 12.39
N GLU A 157 -43.40 -2.11 11.23
CA GLU A 157 -42.45 -0.99 11.10
C GLU A 157 -42.94 0.25 11.86
N MET A 158 -44.24 0.58 11.76
CA MET A 158 -44.83 1.68 12.54
C MET A 158 -44.67 1.47 14.05
N LEU A 159 -44.93 0.27 14.56
CA LEU A 159 -44.75 -0.06 15.98
C LEU A 159 -43.29 0.09 16.41
N VAL A 160 -42.35 -0.47 15.66
CA VAL A 160 -40.91 -0.39 15.96
C VAL A 160 -40.44 1.05 15.95
N GLN A 161 -40.88 1.87 14.98
CA GLN A 161 -40.49 3.27 14.90
C GLN A 161 -41.05 4.11 16.05
N ILE A 162 -42.30 3.87 16.47
CA ILE A 162 -42.87 4.50 17.68
C ILE A 162 -42.03 4.13 18.89
N MET A 163 -41.74 2.83 19.08
CA MET A 163 -40.93 2.35 20.19
C MET A 163 -39.52 2.94 20.17
N HIS A 164 -38.86 2.97 19.01
CA HIS A 164 -37.56 3.59 18.84
C HIS A 164 -37.58 5.08 19.23
N ASN A 165 -38.59 5.84 18.78
CA ASN A 165 -38.71 7.25 19.12
C ASN A 165 -38.93 7.47 20.62
N ILE A 166 -39.73 6.62 21.28
CA ILE A 166 -40.01 6.68 22.72
C ILE A 166 -38.77 6.31 23.55
N TYR A 167 -38.15 5.16 23.26
CA TYR A 167 -37.05 4.60 24.08
C TYR A 167 -35.69 5.22 23.81
N LYS A 168 -35.58 6.07 22.79
CA LYS A 168 -34.40 6.91 22.61
C LYS A 168 -34.28 7.98 23.72
N GLU A 169 -35.41 8.35 24.33
CA GLU A 169 -35.45 9.31 25.43
C GLU A 169 -35.35 8.59 26.79
N GLU A 170 -34.53 9.11 27.69
CA GLU A 170 -34.32 8.55 29.04
C GLU A 170 -35.63 8.39 29.82
N GLN A 171 -36.58 9.32 29.65
CA GLN A 171 -37.87 9.27 30.37
C GLN A 171 -38.78 8.15 29.87
N GLY A 172 -38.64 7.76 28.60
CA GLY A 172 -39.34 6.59 28.05
C GLY A 172 -38.85 5.28 28.68
N VAL A 173 -37.56 5.20 28.99
CA VAL A 173 -36.95 4.07 29.70
C VAL A 173 -37.34 4.06 31.18
N GLU A 174 -37.39 5.21 31.85
CA GLU A 174 -37.85 5.31 33.25
C GLU A 174 -39.31 4.85 33.43
N GLU A 175 -40.22 5.30 32.55
CA GLU A 175 -41.63 4.88 32.58
C GLU A 175 -41.79 3.36 32.36
N LEU A 176 -40.88 2.74 31.61
CA LEU A 176 -40.85 1.29 31.38
C LEU A 176 -40.52 0.49 32.65
N LEU A 177 -39.75 1.06 33.59
CA LEU A 177 -39.37 0.37 34.83
C LEU A 177 -40.58 0.02 35.70
N ALA A 178 -41.70 0.74 35.55
CA ALA A 178 -42.95 0.47 36.27
C ALA A 178 -43.67 -0.82 35.80
N ALA A 179 -43.22 -1.46 34.71
CA ALA A 179 -43.97 -2.53 34.05
C ALA A 179 -43.34 -3.94 34.14
N ASP A 180 -42.18 -4.13 34.76
CA ASP A 180 -41.41 -5.39 34.90
C ASP A 180 -41.13 -6.19 33.59
N LYS A 181 -41.60 -5.72 32.43
CA LYS A 181 -41.52 -6.47 31.16
C LYS A 181 -40.18 -6.35 30.45
N LEU A 182 -39.35 -5.36 30.78
CA LEU A 182 -38.00 -5.24 30.20
C LEU A 182 -37.11 -6.43 30.56
N GLN A 183 -37.09 -6.80 31.86
CA GLN A 183 -36.36 -7.98 32.32
C GLN A 183 -36.88 -9.24 31.63
N SER A 184 -38.20 -9.42 31.58
CA SER A 184 -38.83 -10.58 30.95
C SER A 184 -38.43 -10.73 29.48
N LEU A 185 -38.37 -9.63 28.74
CA LEU A 185 -37.96 -9.63 27.34
C LEU A 185 -36.48 -9.97 27.17
N LEU A 186 -35.58 -9.39 27.99
CA LEU A 186 -34.15 -9.71 27.96
C LEU A 186 -33.90 -11.18 28.30
N ILE A 187 -34.56 -11.72 29.32
CA ILE A 187 -34.43 -13.15 29.65
C ILE A 187 -34.99 -14.01 28.52
N ALA A 188 -36.12 -13.64 27.93
CA ALA A 188 -36.66 -14.35 26.77
C ALA A 188 -35.70 -14.32 25.58
N THR A 189 -35.00 -13.21 25.33
CA THR A 189 -33.97 -13.17 24.28
C THR A 189 -32.82 -14.12 24.57
N ALA A 190 -32.47 -14.30 25.84
CA ALA A 190 -31.40 -15.20 26.27
C ALA A 190 -31.82 -16.67 26.40
N SER A 191 -33.13 -16.99 26.43
CA SER A 191 -33.63 -18.35 26.74
C SER A 191 -34.53 -18.98 25.67
N LEU A 192 -35.23 -18.19 24.86
CA LEU A 192 -36.27 -18.67 23.93
C LEU A 192 -35.95 -18.34 22.46
N TRP A 193 -34.72 -17.94 22.14
CA TRP A 193 -34.38 -17.42 20.81
C TRP A 193 -34.68 -18.40 19.65
N ASP A 194 -34.63 -19.71 19.90
CA ASP A 194 -35.04 -20.79 18.99
C ASP A 194 -36.56 -20.91 18.81
N GLN A 195 -37.32 -20.59 19.86
CA GLN A 195 -38.77 -20.78 19.96
C GLN A 195 -39.57 -19.49 19.68
N CYS A 196 -38.90 -18.36 19.54
CA CYS A 196 -39.50 -17.05 19.30
C CYS A 196 -39.98 -16.85 17.85
N SER A 197 -40.81 -15.83 17.65
CA SER A 197 -41.34 -15.47 16.33
C SER A 197 -40.23 -14.93 15.42
N PRO A 198 -39.95 -15.55 14.25
CA PRO A 198 -38.85 -15.13 13.37
C PRO A 198 -39.03 -13.70 12.85
N SER A 199 -40.27 -13.31 12.52
CA SER A 199 -40.65 -11.95 12.10
C SER A 199 -40.38 -10.85 13.13
N TRP A 200 -40.19 -11.20 14.39
CA TRP A 200 -40.01 -10.26 15.50
C TRP A 200 -38.60 -10.27 16.11
N LYS A 201 -37.68 -11.13 15.64
CA LYS A 201 -36.28 -11.15 16.12
C LYS A 201 -35.59 -9.79 15.88
N VAL A 202 -35.50 -9.37 14.61
CA VAL A 202 -34.87 -8.11 14.21
C VAL A 202 -35.56 -6.88 14.83
N PRO A 203 -36.91 -6.74 14.79
CA PRO A 203 -37.64 -5.70 15.53
C PRO A 203 -37.30 -5.61 17.02
N THR A 204 -37.29 -6.76 17.70
CA THR A 204 -37.02 -6.83 19.14
C THR A 204 -35.58 -6.42 19.44
N GLY A 205 -34.62 -6.92 18.65
CA GLY A 205 -33.22 -6.53 18.75
C GLY A 205 -33.00 -5.04 18.52
N CYS A 206 -33.69 -4.42 17.55
CA CYS A 206 -33.62 -2.98 17.29
C CYS A 206 -34.11 -2.15 18.48
N VAL A 207 -35.27 -2.50 19.04
CA VAL A 207 -35.83 -1.81 20.21
C VAL A 207 -34.92 -1.98 21.43
N LEU A 208 -34.43 -3.19 21.70
CA LEU A 208 -33.54 -3.46 22.82
C LEU A 208 -32.21 -2.70 22.71
N ARG A 209 -31.60 -2.62 21.51
CA ARG A 209 -30.41 -1.78 21.25
C ARG A 209 -30.70 -0.28 21.41
N THR A 210 -31.93 0.15 21.19
CA THR A 210 -32.32 1.54 21.43
C THR A 210 -32.40 1.81 22.94
N ILE A 211 -33.03 0.90 23.69
CA ILE A 211 -33.11 0.97 25.15
C ILE A 211 -31.71 0.90 25.79
N SER A 212 -30.79 0.08 25.29
CA SER A 212 -29.43 -0.02 25.85
C SER A 212 -28.70 1.32 25.84
N LYS A 213 -28.85 2.10 24.77
CA LYS A 213 -28.20 3.40 24.59
C LYS A 213 -28.77 4.52 25.46
N ALA A 214 -30.04 4.40 25.87
CA ALA A 214 -30.76 5.40 26.67
C ALA A 214 -30.92 4.97 28.14
N GLN A 215 -30.08 4.05 28.62
CA GLN A 215 -30.13 3.59 30.01
C GLN A 215 -29.85 4.71 30.99
N THR A 216 -30.62 4.72 32.07
CA THR A 216 -30.46 5.63 33.19
C THR A 216 -29.85 4.91 34.39
N LYS A 217 -29.43 5.69 35.40
CA LYS A 217 -28.95 5.12 36.65
C LYS A 217 -30.00 4.23 37.32
N ASN A 218 -31.28 4.59 37.26
CA ASN A 218 -32.36 3.79 37.85
C ASN A 218 -32.57 2.49 37.07
N SER A 219 -32.54 2.53 35.73
CA SER A 219 -32.70 1.32 34.93
C SER A 219 -31.55 0.33 35.16
N ILE A 220 -30.33 0.84 35.33
CA ILE A 220 -29.15 0.01 35.64
C ILE A 220 -29.30 -0.65 37.02
N VAL A 221 -29.67 0.12 38.05
CA VAL A 221 -29.90 -0.41 39.40
C VAL A 221 -31.03 -1.44 39.41
N TYR A 222 -32.12 -1.18 38.68
CA TYR A 222 -33.22 -2.14 38.51
C TYR A 222 -32.74 -3.45 37.88
N LEU A 223 -32.04 -3.39 36.74
CA LEU A 223 -31.56 -4.58 36.02
C LEU A 223 -30.56 -5.40 36.87
N GLN A 224 -29.72 -4.72 37.65
CA GLN A 224 -28.81 -5.36 38.59
C GLN A 224 -29.56 -6.01 39.76
N ALA A 225 -30.57 -5.33 40.33
CA ALA A 225 -31.33 -5.84 41.47
C ALA A 225 -32.10 -7.13 41.13
N VAL A 226 -32.46 -7.31 39.86
CA VAL A 226 -33.19 -8.48 39.36
C VAL A 226 -32.27 -9.54 38.73
N ASP A 227 -30.94 -9.44 38.89
CA ASP A 227 -29.93 -10.37 38.36
C ASP A 227 -30.07 -10.60 36.83
N CYS A 228 -30.47 -9.57 36.07
CA CYS A 228 -30.87 -9.76 34.68
C CYS A 228 -29.72 -10.27 33.79
N ILE A 229 -28.52 -9.71 33.95
CA ILE A 229 -27.34 -10.06 33.13
C ILE A 229 -26.84 -11.44 33.52
N LYS A 230 -26.78 -11.76 34.81
CA LYS A 230 -26.43 -13.08 35.32
C LYS A 230 -27.33 -14.18 34.77
N ILE A 231 -28.66 -14.00 34.83
CA ILE A 231 -29.61 -15.00 34.32
C ILE A 231 -29.47 -15.12 32.79
N ALA A 232 -29.30 -14.01 32.07
CA ALA A 232 -29.10 -14.01 30.63
C ALA A 232 -27.84 -14.79 30.22
N ILE A 233 -26.70 -14.56 30.88
CA ILE A 233 -25.45 -15.27 30.60
C ILE A 233 -25.62 -16.78 30.86
N GLN A 234 -26.23 -17.17 31.98
CA GLN A 234 -26.44 -18.58 32.31
C GLN A 234 -27.32 -19.29 31.26
N ASN A 235 -28.34 -18.63 30.74
CA ASN A 235 -29.21 -19.18 29.70
C ASN A 235 -28.48 -19.27 28.35
N LEU A 236 -27.80 -18.20 27.94
CA LEU A 236 -27.01 -18.18 26.71
C LEU A 236 -25.88 -19.21 26.74
N PHE A 237 -25.26 -19.45 27.90
CA PHE A 237 -24.22 -20.47 28.05
C PHE A 237 -24.73 -21.89 27.79
N ARG A 238 -25.98 -22.18 28.17
CA ARG A 238 -26.67 -23.45 27.88
C ARG A 238 -27.04 -23.56 26.40
N LEU A 239 -27.52 -22.46 25.80
CA LEU A 239 -27.93 -22.42 24.39
C LEU A 239 -26.75 -22.36 23.41
N ALA A 240 -25.57 -21.97 23.89
CA ALA A 240 -24.36 -21.80 23.07
C ALA A 240 -23.90 -23.07 22.36
N ASP A 241 -24.37 -24.26 22.75
CA ASP A 241 -24.07 -25.53 22.06
C ASP A 241 -25.18 -25.96 21.08
N THR A 242 -26.41 -25.46 21.23
CA THR A 242 -27.60 -25.93 20.51
C THR A 242 -28.04 -25.00 19.39
N LEU A 243 -27.90 -23.68 19.54
CA LEU A 243 -28.36 -22.70 18.55
C LEU A 243 -27.44 -22.61 17.33
N PRO A 244 -27.93 -22.16 16.15
CA PRO A 244 -27.09 -21.74 15.04
C PRO A 244 -26.15 -20.59 15.42
N ALA A 245 -24.99 -20.48 14.75
CA ALA A 245 -23.94 -19.51 15.09
C ALA A 245 -24.41 -18.04 14.96
N HIS A 246 -25.16 -17.73 13.89
CA HIS A 246 -25.75 -16.42 13.67
C HIS A 246 -26.73 -16.02 14.79
N ASP A 247 -27.63 -16.94 15.14
CA ASP A 247 -28.69 -16.70 16.12
C ASP A 247 -28.14 -16.48 17.54
N ILE A 248 -27.12 -17.24 17.95
CA ILE A 248 -26.47 -17.02 19.25
C ILE A 248 -25.70 -15.70 19.26
N CYS A 249 -25.08 -15.30 18.14
CA CYS A 249 -24.39 -14.02 18.02
C CYS A 249 -25.36 -12.83 18.11
N GLU A 250 -26.51 -12.89 17.44
CA GLU A 250 -27.52 -11.84 17.56
C GLU A 250 -28.01 -11.70 19.02
N ALA A 251 -28.39 -12.81 19.67
CA ALA A 251 -28.87 -12.77 21.06
C ALA A 251 -27.81 -12.23 22.04
N VAL A 252 -26.56 -12.67 21.90
CA VAL A 252 -25.46 -12.23 22.77
C VAL A 252 -25.07 -10.79 22.50
N SER A 253 -25.08 -10.34 21.24
CA SER A 253 -24.80 -8.95 20.89
C SER A 253 -25.76 -7.98 21.61
N ILE A 254 -27.05 -8.33 21.67
CA ILE A 254 -28.07 -7.51 22.36
C ILE A 254 -27.75 -7.41 23.86
N ILE A 255 -27.44 -8.52 24.53
CA ILE A 255 -27.08 -8.49 25.96
C ILE A 255 -25.79 -7.70 26.19
N LEU A 256 -24.81 -7.85 25.29
CA LEU A 256 -23.54 -7.14 25.38
C LEU A 256 -23.69 -5.61 25.19
N CYS A 257 -24.64 -5.16 24.36
CA CYS A 257 -25.00 -3.75 24.23
C CYS A 257 -25.45 -3.16 25.58
N PHE A 258 -26.29 -3.86 26.34
CA PHE A 258 -26.71 -3.41 27.68
C PHE A 258 -25.53 -3.27 28.64
N VAL A 259 -24.55 -4.19 28.57
CA VAL A 259 -23.36 -4.13 29.41
C VAL A 259 -22.46 -2.95 28.99
N LYS A 260 -22.14 -2.83 27.70
CA LYS A 260 -21.24 -1.79 27.19
C LYS A 260 -21.83 -0.39 27.38
N ASP A 261 -23.07 -0.17 26.99
CA ASP A 261 -23.71 1.14 27.00
C ASP A 261 -24.00 1.64 28.42
N SER A 262 -24.11 0.72 29.41
CA SER A 262 -24.26 1.09 30.82
C SER A 262 -23.01 1.72 31.45
N TYR A 263 -21.82 1.35 30.95
CA TYR A 263 -20.56 1.62 31.63
C TYR A 263 -20.24 3.12 31.86
N PRO A 264 -20.50 4.04 30.91
CA PRO A 264 -20.32 5.47 31.13
C PRO A 264 -21.15 6.04 32.29
N VAL A 265 -22.30 5.42 32.59
CA VAL A 265 -23.20 5.83 33.68
C VAL A 265 -22.88 5.08 34.98
N SER A 266 -22.64 3.77 34.90
CA SER A 266 -22.32 2.91 36.05
C SER A 266 -21.63 1.62 35.63
N SER A 267 -20.60 1.20 36.38
CA SER A 267 -19.90 -0.07 36.12
C SER A 267 -20.65 -1.32 36.60
N ALA A 268 -21.87 -1.17 37.12
CA ALA A 268 -22.61 -2.23 37.82
C ALA A 268 -22.86 -3.48 36.95
N LEU A 269 -23.44 -3.29 35.75
CA LEU A 269 -23.75 -4.42 34.85
C LEU A 269 -22.48 -5.06 34.28
N LEU A 270 -21.41 -4.28 34.06
CA LEU A 270 -20.10 -4.83 33.68
C LEU A 270 -19.55 -5.73 34.78
N THR A 271 -19.58 -5.30 36.04
CA THR A 271 -19.12 -6.16 37.14
C THR A 271 -19.97 -7.41 37.32
N GLU A 272 -21.28 -7.34 37.04
CA GLU A 272 -22.14 -8.52 37.03
C GLU A 272 -21.76 -9.46 35.89
N PHE A 273 -21.51 -8.94 34.68
CA PHE A 273 -21.05 -9.71 33.54
C PHE A 273 -19.72 -10.43 33.81
N GLU A 274 -18.75 -9.71 34.38
CA GLU A 274 -17.42 -10.24 34.75
C GLU A 274 -17.50 -11.39 35.76
N ASN A 275 -18.30 -11.22 36.81
CA ASN A 275 -18.41 -12.18 37.90
C ASN A 275 -19.22 -13.45 37.54
N ASN A 276 -19.92 -13.45 36.40
CA ASN A 276 -20.79 -14.55 35.99
C ASN A 276 -20.33 -15.19 34.67
N ASP A 277 -19.02 -15.28 34.44
CA ASP A 277 -18.41 -15.97 33.29
C ASP A 277 -18.78 -15.39 31.91
N GLY A 278 -19.14 -14.09 31.84
CA GLY A 278 -19.50 -13.43 30.59
C GLY A 278 -18.41 -13.50 29.52
N TYR A 279 -17.13 -13.33 29.89
CA TYR A 279 -16.02 -13.47 28.96
C TYR A 279 -15.76 -14.92 28.51
N GLN A 280 -16.04 -15.91 29.37
CA GLN A 280 -15.96 -17.32 28.99
C GLN A 280 -17.07 -17.69 28.01
N LEU A 281 -18.26 -17.11 28.17
CA LEU A 281 -19.34 -17.23 27.19
C LEU A 281 -18.90 -16.68 25.82
N LEU A 282 -18.35 -15.47 25.78
CA LEU A 282 -17.86 -14.86 24.52
C LEU A 282 -16.77 -15.72 23.87
N LEU A 283 -15.80 -16.20 24.66
CA LEU A 283 -14.75 -17.10 24.16
C LEU A 283 -15.34 -18.38 23.56
N LYS A 284 -16.32 -19.00 24.23
CA LYS A 284 -17.01 -20.21 23.75
C LYS A 284 -17.72 -19.96 22.41
N ILE A 285 -18.45 -18.85 22.29
CA ILE A 285 -19.20 -18.50 21.07
C ILE A 285 -18.24 -18.21 19.90
N LEU A 286 -17.23 -17.37 20.12
CA LEU A 286 -16.27 -17.00 19.09
C LEU A 286 -15.46 -18.19 18.58
N LEU A 287 -15.13 -19.16 19.45
CA LEU A 287 -14.45 -20.39 19.04
C LEU A 287 -15.36 -21.39 18.32
N ARG A 288 -16.66 -21.39 18.60
CA ARG A 288 -17.63 -22.26 17.91
C ARG A 288 -17.87 -21.84 16.46
N GLN A 289 -17.70 -20.55 16.15
CA GLN A 289 -17.80 -20.01 14.79
C GLN A 289 -16.75 -20.61 13.83
N VAL A 290 -15.66 -21.20 14.34
CA VAL A 290 -14.47 -21.70 13.63
C VAL A 290 -14.72 -22.96 12.76
N GLY A 291 -15.97 -23.31 12.45
CA GLY A 291 -16.30 -24.45 11.58
C GLY A 291 -17.63 -24.39 10.83
N ASN A 292 -18.51 -23.44 11.13
CA ASN A 292 -19.87 -23.40 10.57
C ASN A 292 -20.09 -22.33 9.49
N LEU A 293 -19.08 -21.51 9.19
CA LEU A 293 -19.11 -20.55 8.07
C LEU A 293 -19.11 -21.23 6.68
N CYS A 294 -18.93 -22.55 6.61
CA CYS A 294 -18.95 -23.32 5.36
C CYS A 294 -20.34 -23.76 4.90
N GLU A 295 -21.41 -23.53 5.68
CA GLU A 295 -22.78 -23.86 5.28
C GLU A 295 -23.61 -22.58 5.02
N GLY A 296 -23.39 -21.94 3.86
CA GLY A 296 -24.44 -21.16 3.20
C GLY A 296 -24.29 -19.65 3.07
N LEU A 297 -23.19 -19.02 3.52
CA LEU A 297 -22.91 -17.60 3.26
C LEU A 297 -21.78 -17.46 2.23
N GLN A 298 -21.94 -16.56 1.26
CA GLN A 298 -20.91 -16.27 0.25
C GLN A 298 -19.61 -15.84 0.93
N GLU A 299 -18.47 -16.32 0.41
CA GLU A 299 -17.12 -16.27 1.00
C GLU A 299 -16.57 -14.87 1.40
N ASN A 300 -17.34 -13.77 1.30
CA ASN A 300 -16.88 -12.40 1.51
C ASN A 300 -17.72 -11.54 2.47
N GLU A 301 -18.90 -11.97 2.94
CA GLU A 301 -19.69 -11.21 3.92
C GLU A 301 -19.74 -11.95 5.26
N GLY A 302 -18.95 -11.48 6.22
CA GLY A 302 -18.99 -12.00 7.59
C GLY A 302 -20.28 -11.63 8.31
N ASP A 303 -20.60 -12.39 9.36
CA ASP A 303 -21.79 -12.17 10.19
C ASP A 303 -21.75 -10.76 10.83
N PRO A 304 -22.73 -9.86 10.55
CA PRO A 304 -22.72 -8.49 11.08
C PRO A 304 -22.78 -8.47 12.61
N TYR A 305 -23.37 -9.48 13.26
CA TYR A 305 -23.45 -9.56 14.71
C TYR A 305 -22.15 -10.04 15.33
N LEU A 306 -21.37 -10.86 14.62
CA LEU A 306 -20.01 -11.22 15.02
C LEU A 306 -19.12 -9.98 15.05
N GLU A 307 -19.23 -9.14 14.03
CA GLU A 307 -18.52 -7.85 13.98
C GLU A 307 -18.94 -6.92 15.12
N GLU A 308 -20.24 -6.81 15.39
CA GLU A 308 -20.75 -6.04 16.53
C GLU A 308 -20.15 -6.55 17.86
N ILE A 309 -20.07 -7.88 18.07
CA ILE A 309 -19.46 -8.47 19.26
C ILE A 309 -17.97 -8.14 19.36
N LEU A 310 -17.21 -8.24 18.26
CA LEU A 310 -15.77 -7.94 18.25
C LEU A 310 -15.52 -6.45 18.53
N ASP A 311 -16.30 -5.56 17.94
CA ASP A 311 -16.22 -4.11 18.19
C ASP A 311 -16.55 -3.78 19.65
N MET A 312 -17.60 -4.39 20.19
CA MET A 312 -17.95 -4.25 21.60
C MET A 312 -16.87 -4.80 22.52
N LEU A 313 -16.30 -5.97 22.23
CA LEU A 313 -15.22 -6.57 23.00
C LEU A 313 -13.96 -5.69 22.97
N THR A 314 -13.66 -5.09 21.83
CA THR A 314 -12.58 -4.11 21.67
C THR A 314 -12.84 -2.89 22.56
N CYS A 315 -14.06 -2.33 22.54
CA CYS A 315 -14.44 -1.21 23.42
C CYS A 315 -14.33 -1.58 24.91
N LEU A 316 -14.78 -2.77 25.29
CA LEU A 316 -14.74 -3.26 26.67
C LEU A 316 -13.32 -3.36 27.23
N THR A 317 -12.28 -3.47 26.40
CA THR A 317 -10.88 -3.40 26.87
C THR A 317 -10.55 -2.09 27.59
N THR A 318 -11.26 -1.00 27.25
CA THR A 318 -11.08 0.32 27.89
C THR A 318 -11.98 0.53 29.12
N CYS A 319 -12.91 -0.39 29.38
CA CYS A 319 -13.87 -0.31 30.47
C CYS A 319 -13.31 -0.95 31.76
N GLY A 320 -12.93 -0.16 32.75
CA GLY A 320 -12.50 -0.67 34.06
C GLY A 320 -12.31 0.43 35.10
N LYS A 321 -12.18 0.05 36.38
CA LYS A 321 -12.14 1.02 37.49
C LYS A 321 -10.79 1.71 37.65
N THR A 322 -9.70 1.04 37.29
CA THR A 322 -8.33 1.54 37.48
C THR A 322 -7.50 1.28 36.23
N GLU A 323 -6.70 2.25 35.84
CA GLU A 323 -5.69 2.07 34.80
C GLU A 323 -4.60 1.10 35.25
N LEU A 324 -4.15 0.28 34.32
CA LEU A 324 -3.03 -0.62 34.53
C LEU A 324 -1.76 0.20 34.69
N LYS A 325 -1.05 -0.02 35.80
CA LYS A 325 0.28 0.56 36.02
C LYS A 325 1.31 -0.51 35.75
N VAL A 326 2.20 -0.25 34.80
CA VAL A 326 3.29 -1.16 34.48
C VAL A 326 4.60 -0.42 34.59
N SER A 327 5.58 -1.04 35.24
CA SER A 327 6.93 -0.49 35.37
C SER A 327 7.63 -0.52 34.02
N GLY A 328 8.09 0.63 33.55
CA GLY A 328 8.78 0.75 32.26
C GLY A 328 10.09 -0.03 32.23
N ASN A 329 10.10 -1.18 31.52
CA ASN A 329 11.32 -1.93 31.21
C ASN A 329 11.63 -1.76 29.72
N ILE A 330 12.13 -0.59 29.35
CA ILE A 330 12.50 -0.26 27.97
C ILE A 330 13.97 -0.65 27.76
N ALA A 331 14.21 -1.58 26.83
CA ALA A 331 15.56 -1.93 26.41
C ALA A 331 16.10 -0.88 25.43
N HIS A 332 17.37 -0.49 25.57
CA HIS A 332 18.06 0.41 24.64
C HIS A 332 18.96 -0.39 23.68
N PRO A 333 19.27 0.13 22.47
CA PRO A 333 18.90 1.46 21.93
C PRO A 333 17.44 1.55 21.43
N GLN A 334 16.93 2.78 21.32
CA GLN A 334 15.61 3.13 20.79
C GLN A 334 15.75 4.22 19.72
N LEU A 335 14.74 4.40 18.85
CA LEU A 335 14.78 5.42 17.79
C LEU A 335 14.70 6.84 18.37
N PRO A 336 15.23 7.87 17.69
CA PRO A 336 15.30 9.25 18.22
C PRO A 336 13.96 9.87 18.59
N HIS A 337 12.87 9.45 17.94
CA HIS A 337 11.51 9.97 18.16
C HIS A 337 10.68 9.12 19.13
N PHE A 338 11.29 8.13 19.78
CA PHE A 338 10.61 7.33 20.77
C PHE A 338 10.29 8.15 22.01
N ASP A 339 9.00 8.25 22.35
CA ASP A 339 8.51 8.92 23.55
C ASP A 339 7.57 7.98 24.28
N PHE A 340 7.98 7.53 25.46
CA PHE A 340 7.15 6.69 26.32
C PHE A 340 6.23 7.54 27.20
N GLU A 341 6.52 8.83 27.39
CA GLU A 341 5.73 9.64 28.32
C GLU A 341 4.37 9.98 27.70
N PRO A 342 3.24 9.65 28.37
CA PRO A 342 1.92 9.86 27.83
C PRO A 342 1.63 11.35 27.67
N LYS A 343 1.51 11.81 26.42
CA LYS A 343 0.95 13.12 26.09
C LYS A 343 -0.57 13.03 26.21
N GLU A 344 -1.06 13.46 27.38
CA GLU A 344 -2.47 13.55 27.77
C GLU A 344 -3.21 12.19 27.91
N ALA A 345 -4.06 12.09 28.93
CA ALA A 345 -4.87 10.91 29.18
C ALA A 345 -6.01 10.85 28.14
N SER A 346 -5.82 10.11 27.05
CA SER A 346 -6.82 9.94 25.99
C SER A 346 -8.13 9.28 26.45
N GLY A 347 -8.21 8.82 27.70
CA GLY A 347 -9.37 8.10 28.26
C GLY A 347 -9.52 6.66 27.73
N MET A 348 -8.84 6.32 26.63
CA MET A 348 -8.93 5.07 25.88
C MET A 348 -7.79 4.08 26.21
N THR A 349 -7.26 4.15 27.43
CA THR A 349 -6.25 3.19 27.90
C THR A 349 -6.91 1.85 28.26
N VAL A 350 -6.20 0.74 28.08
CA VAL A 350 -6.68 -0.58 28.50
C VAL A 350 -6.83 -0.64 30.02
N LYS A 351 -8.02 -1.03 30.48
CA LYS A 351 -8.38 -1.25 31.89
C LYS A 351 -8.94 -2.65 32.13
N ASN A 352 -9.38 -3.35 31.09
CA ASN A 352 -9.97 -4.68 31.17
C ASN A 352 -9.10 -5.73 30.48
N LEU A 353 -8.32 -6.47 31.27
CA LEU A 353 -7.48 -7.55 30.75
C LEU A 353 -8.28 -8.78 30.34
N GLN A 354 -9.41 -9.06 30.98
CA GLN A 354 -10.21 -10.24 30.66
C GLN A 354 -10.83 -10.13 29.26
N ALA A 355 -11.34 -8.95 28.90
CA ALA A 355 -11.81 -8.67 27.55
C ALA A 355 -10.71 -8.90 26.50
N PHE A 356 -9.49 -8.40 26.74
CA PHE A 356 -8.37 -8.61 25.83
C PHE A 356 -7.93 -10.08 25.78
N GLN A 357 -7.95 -10.79 26.90
CA GLN A 357 -7.62 -12.22 26.96
C GLN A 357 -8.56 -13.07 26.10
N VAL A 358 -9.83 -12.66 25.92
CA VAL A 358 -10.73 -13.32 24.96
C VAL A 358 -10.18 -13.18 23.54
N LEU A 359 -9.85 -11.95 23.09
CA LEU A 359 -9.24 -11.72 21.76
C LEU A 359 -7.95 -12.55 21.59
N GLN A 360 -7.06 -12.52 22.59
CA GLN A 360 -5.82 -13.29 22.60
C GLN A 360 -6.07 -14.80 22.48
N SER A 361 -6.99 -15.34 23.28
CA SER A 361 -7.29 -16.77 23.31
C SER A 361 -7.95 -17.25 22.02
N VAL A 362 -8.82 -16.43 21.42
CA VAL A 362 -9.46 -16.75 20.14
C VAL A 362 -8.41 -16.81 19.03
N PHE A 363 -7.50 -15.82 18.94
CA PHE A 363 -6.42 -15.87 17.96
C PHE A 363 -5.53 -17.10 18.14
N GLN A 364 -5.20 -17.47 19.38
CA GLN A 364 -4.36 -18.64 19.64
C GLN A 364 -5.01 -19.95 19.18
N ARG A 365 -6.31 -20.12 19.44
CA ARG A 365 -7.02 -21.38 19.24
C ARG A 365 -7.72 -21.51 17.88
N SER A 366 -8.02 -20.41 17.20
CA SER A 366 -8.70 -20.41 15.89
C SER A 366 -7.72 -20.38 14.73
N ASN A 367 -8.04 -21.04 13.61
CA ASN A 367 -7.33 -20.89 12.34
C ASN A 367 -8.22 -20.28 11.24
N ASP A 368 -9.39 -19.78 11.60
CA ASP A 368 -10.27 -19.09 10.67
C ASP A 368 -9.64 -17.77 10.20
N VAL A 369 -9.55 -17.58 8.88
CA VAL A 369 -8.85 -16.44 8.27
C VAL A 369 -9.54 -15.13 8.62
N TYR A 370 -10.87 -15.09 8.54
CA TYR A 370 -11.66 -13.89 8.80
C TYR A 370 -11.51 -13.47 10.26
N LEU A 371 -11.84 -14.35 11.20
CA LEU A 371 -11.79 -14.09 12.64
C LEU A 371 -10.40 -13.71 13.11
N CYS A 372 -9.35 -14.44 12.68
CA CYS A 372 -7.97 -14.07 13.05
C CYS A 372 -7.58 -12.70 12.50
N SER A 373 -7.99 -12.38 11.27
CA SER A 373 -7.72 -11.06 10.65
C SER A 373 -8.42 -9.94 11.42
N ARG A 374 -9.68 -10.13 11.79
CA ARG A 374 -10.46 -9.17 12.58
C ARG A 374 -9.90 -8.98 13.98
N ILE A 375 -9.40 -10.03 14.62
CA ILE A 375 -8.72 -9.92 15.91
C ILE A 375 -7.42 -9.11 15.80
N LEU A 376 -6.59 -9.36 14.79
CA LEU A 376 -5.38 -8.56 14.57
C LEU A 376 -5.72 -7.09 14.29
N ALA A 377 -6.80 -6.83 13.53
CA ALA A 377 -7.30 -5.48 13.31
C ALA A 377 -7.79 -4.83 14.61
N ALA A 378 -8.54 -5.54 15.46
CA ALA A 378 -8.98 -5.07 16.77
C ALA A 378 -7.80 -4.72 17.68
N ILE A 379 -6.76 -5.56 17.72
CA ILE A 379 -5.52 -5.28 18.46
C ILE A 379 -4.84 -4.02 17.93
N GLY A 380 -4.73 -3.88 16.60
CA GLY A 380 -4.22 -2.66 15.97
C GLY A 380 -5.02 -1.40 16.34
N THR A 381 -6.35 -1.49 16.37
CA THR A 381 -7.24 -0.40 16.82
C THR A 381 -6.99 -0.02 18.28
N ILE A 382 -6.83 -1.00 19.17
CA ILE A 382 -6.52 -0.75 20.59
C ILE A 382 -5.19 0.02 20.73
N TRP A 383 -4.19 -0.29 19.92
CA TRP A 383 -2.91 0.43 19.93
C TRP A 383 -3.02 1.82 19.31
N ALA A 384 -3.85 1.98 18.27
CA ALA A 384 -4.10 3.28 17.65
C ALA A 384 -4.85 4.26 18.58
N TRP A 385 -5.73 3.75 19.45
CA TRP A 385 -6.41 4.58 20.46
C TRP A 385 -5.45 5.20 21.47
N ASN A 386 -4.40 4.46 21.86
CA ASN A 386 -3.32 4.96 22.69
C ASN A 386 -2.10 4.05 22.55
N ALA A 387 -0.95 4.60 22.13
CA ALA A 387 0.29 3.84 21.97
C ALA A 387 0.75 3.14 23.27
N VAL A 388 0.39 3.68 24.44
CA VAL A 388 0.67 3.07 25.75
C VAL A 388 0.03 1.68 25.88
N ASN A 389 -1.10 1.44 25.20
CA ASN A 389 -1.81 0.16 25.25
C ASN A 389 -0.95 -1.00 24.74
N PHE A 390 -0.08 -0.77 23.75
CA PHE A 390 0.89 -1.78 23.32
C PHE A 390 1.77 -2.23 24.50
N PHE A 391 2.35 -1.28 25.22
CA PHE A 391 3.24 -1.58 26.36
C PHE A 391 2.49 -2.24 27.53
N LEU A 392 1.29 -1.74 27.86
CA LEU A 392 0.47 -2.32 28.93
C LEU A 392 0.18 -3.80 28.67
N LEU A 393 -0.22 -4.12 27.44
CA LEU A 393 -0.57 -5.47 27.03
C LEU A 393 0.66 -6.35 26.87
N GLU A 394 1.72 -5.86 26.23
CA GLU A 394 2.94 -6.63 25.97
C GLU A 394 3.69 -6.97 27.25
N TRP A 395 3.77 -6.05 28.22
CA TRP A 395 4.42 -6.34 29.49
C TRP A 395 3.58 -7.17 30.46
N THR A 396 2.25 -7.20 30.30
CA THR A 396 1.37 -7.98 31.18
C THR A 396 1.03 -9.36 30.63
N LEU A 397 0.60 -9.42 29.37
CA LEU A 397 0.07 -10.63 28.72
C LEU A 397 0.97 -11.18 27.61
N GLN A 398 1.95 -10.40 27.15
CA GLN A 398 2.89 -10.79 26.10
C GLN A 398 2.22 -11.34 24.81
N PRO A 399 1.14 -10.73 24.28
CA PRO A 399 0.42 -11.29 23.14
C PRO A 399 1.30 -11.44 21.90
N ILE A 400 2.11 -10.44 21.54
CA ILE A 400 2.93 -10.52 20.32
C ILE A 400 4.05 -11.54 20.49
N ASN A 401 4.66 -11.58 21.67
CA ASN A 401 5.65 -12.59 21.99
C ASN A 401 5.10 -14.02 21.93
N GLN A 402 3.85 -14.25 22.38
CA GLN A 402 3.18 -15.57 22.30
C GLN A 402 2.69 -15.89 20.89
N PHE A 403 2.15 -14.91 20.16
CA PHE A 403 1.68 -15.08 18.79
C PHE A 403 2.84 -15.46 17.86
N THR A 404 4.03 -14.89 18.08
CA THR A 404 5.25 -15.24 17.34
C THR A 404 5.56 -16.74 17.42
N ASP A 405 5.28 -17.41 18.55
CA ASP A 405 5.57 -18.84 18.73
C ASP A 405 4.65 -19.73 17.87
N ILE A 406 3.43 -19.27 17.58
CA ILE A 406 2.40 -20.05 16.88
C ILE A 406 2.09 -19.54 15.46
N ILE A 407 2.67 -18.40 15.04
CA ILE A 407 2.28 -17.73 13.78
C ILE A 407 2.52 -18.61 12.55
N HIS A 408 3.53 -19.48 12.60
CA HIS A 408 3.81 -20.45 11.54
C HIS A 408 2.69 -21.48 11.32
N LEU A 409 1.79 -21.66 12.30
CA LEU A 409 0.61 -22.53 12.21
C LEU A 409 -0.64 -21.80 11.66
N LYS A 410 -0.60 -20.47 11.53
CA LYS A 410 -1.73 -19.66 11.06
C LYS A 410 -1.78 -19.57 9.52
N PRO A 411 -2.93 -19.27 8.91
CA PRO A 411 -3.03 -19.09 7.46
C PRO A 411 -2.14 -17.96 6.93
N HIS A 412 -1.70 -18.06 5.67
CA HIS A 412 -0.76 -17.11 5.03
C HIS A 412 -1.20 -15.64 5.14
N THR A 413 -2.48 -15.33 4.88
CA THR A 413 -3.02 -13.97 4.98
C THR A 413 -2.88 -13.39 6.40
N VAL A 414 -3.12 -14.21 7.41
CA VAL A 414 -3.01 -13.84 8.83
C VAL A 414 -1.55 -13.62 9.22
N GLN A 415 -0.63 -14.44 8.70
CA GLN A 415 0.82 -14.25 8.90
C GLN A 415 1.27 -12.88 8.39
N VAL A 416 0.86 -12.49 7.18
CA VAL A 416 1.17 -11.19 6.59
C VAL A 416 0.63 -10.04 7.44
N GLN A 417 -0.61 -10.13 7.91
CA GLN A 417 -1.21 -9.10 8.76
C GLN A 417 -0.50 -9.00 10.12
N PHE A 418 -0.13 -10.12 10.74
CA PHE A 418 0.61 -10.13 11.99
C PHE A 418 1.95 -9.41 11.85
N PHE A 419 2.72 -9.73 10.81
CA PHE A 419 4.02 -9.08 10.61
C PHE A 419 3.90 -7.60 10.28
N LYS A 420 2.84 -7.17 9.57
CA LYS A 420 2.50 -5.74 9.39
C LYS A 420 2.18 -5.05 10.71
N LEU A 421 1.47 -5.73 11.61
CA LEU A 421 1.18 -5.23 12.95
C LEU A 421 2.47 -5.09 13.79
N VAL A 422 3.43 -6.00 13.63
CA VAL A 422 4.75 -5.86 14.27
C VAL A 422 5.56 -4.72 13.64
N GLU A 423 5.47 -4.52 12.31
CA GLU A 423 6.09 -3.39 11.61
C GLU A 423 5.55 -2.05 12.12
N SER A 424 4.24 -1.93 12.37
CA SER A 424 3.62 -0.67 12.85
C SER A 424 4.13 -0.22 14.21
N VAL A 425 4.54 -1.15 15.09
CA VAL A 425 5.21 -0.80 16.36
C VAL A 425 6.49 0.01 16.13
N VAL A 426 7.28 -0.41 15.15
CA VAL A 426 8.51 0.30 14.78
C VAL A 426 8.18 1.55 13.98
N MET A 427 7.28 1.47 13.01
CA MET A 427 6.98 2.57 12.08
C MET A 427 6.24 3.73 12.75
N ASP A 428 5.16 3.44 13.47
CA ASP A 428 4.23 4.44 14.00
C ASP A 428 4.62 4.88 15.41
N MET A 429 5.03 3.94 16.28
CA MET A 429 5.38 4.25 17.68
C MET A 429 6.88 4.58 17.86
N SER A 430 7.69 4.41 16.81
CA SER A 430 9.15 4.55 16.87
C SER A 430 9.83 3.70 17.96
N TYR A 431 9.20 2.59 18.37
CA TYR A 431 9.71 1.67 19.40
C TYR A 431 10.37 0.44 18.77
N ILE A 432 11.52 0.03 19.29
CA ILE A 432 12.26 -1.17 18.90
C ILE A 432 11.95 -2.31 19.89
N PRO A 433 11.13 -3.31 19.51
CA PRO A 433 10.75 -4.40 20.40
C PRO A 433 11.80 -5.53 20.41
N HIS A 434 12.94 -5.30 21.08
CA HIS A 434 14.12 -6.19 21.06
C HIS A 434 13.81 -7.69 21.30
N GLU A 435 13.01 -8.02 22.31
CA GLU A 435 12.66 -9.42 22.62
C GLU A 435 11.79 -10.07 21.53
N ILE A 436 10.84 -9.33 20.97
CA ILE A 436 10.01 -9.81 19.86
C ILE A 436 10.88 -10.01 18.61
N LEU A 437 11.76 -9.05 18.28
CA LEU A 437 12.68 -9.17 17.15
C LEU A 437 13.61 -10.38 17.30
N LYS A 438 14.08 -10.67 18.52
CA LYS A 438 14.90 -11.87 18.80
C LYS A 438 14.12 -13.16 18.55
N LYS A 439 12.84 -13.23 18.92
CA LYS A 439 11.98 -14.38 18.58
C LYS A 439 11.71 -14.51 17.09
N ILE A 440 11.48 -13.40 16.39
CA ILE A 440 11.31 -13.41 14.93
C ILE A 440 12.60 -13.91 14.24
N GLN A 441 13.77 -13.51 14.72
CA GLN A 441 15.05 -14.04 14.23
C GLN A 441 15.19 -15.56 14.49
N TYR A 442 14.70 -16.05 15.63
CA TYR A 442 14.67 -17.48 15.90
C TYR A 442 13.71 -18.24 14.95
N LEU A 443 12.54 -17.66 14.63
CA LEU A 443 11.62 -18.20 13.63
C LEU A 443 12.29 -18.30 12.26
N VAL A 444 13.02 -17.26 11.84
CA VAL A 444 13.81 -17.27 10.60
C VAL A 444 14.87 -18.37 10.61
N LYS A 445 15.54 -18.57 11.75
CA LYS A 445 16.56 -19.61 11.92
C LYS A 445 15.99 -21.03 11.81
N GLU A 446 14.83 -21.29 12.40
CA GLU A 446 14.20 -22.62 12.34
C GLU A 446 13.68 -22.95 10.95
N ASN A 447 13.16 -21.96 10.22
CA ASN A 447 12.61 -22.10 8.87
C ASN A 447 11.67 -23.30 8.69
N LYS A 448 10.72 -23.50 9.63
CA LYS A 448 9.75 -24.62 9.58
C LYS A 448 8.78 -24.51 8.41
N VAL A 449 8.31 -23.28 8.13
CA VAL A 449 7.38 -22.96 7.04
C VAL A 449 8.00 -21.84 6.20
N PRO A 450 8.47 -22.11 4.96
CA PRO A 450 9.21 -21.14 4.15
C PRO A 450 8.46 -19.82 3.90
N PHE A 451 7.14 -19.88 3.68
CA PHE A 451 6.32 -18.68 3.50
C PHE A 451 6.31 -17.78 4.76
N CYS A 452 6.28 -18.39 5.95
CA CYS A 452 6.33 -17.65 7.21
C CYS A 452 7.69 -16.98 7.39
N THR A 453 8.77 -17.71 7.14
CA THR A 453 10.16 -17.19 7.14
C THR A 453 10.33 -16.03 6.16
N LEU A 454 9.78 -16.17 4.95
CA LEU A 454 9.80 -15.12 3.93
C LEU A 454 9.12 -13.85 4.44
N THR A 455 7.93 -13.99 5.03
CA THR A 455 7.16 -12.86 5.56
C THR A 455 7.86 -12.22 6.76
N ALA A 456 8.43 -13.03 7.66
CA ALA A 456 9.25 -12.57 8.78
C ALA A 456 10.48 -11.77 8.30
N LEU A 457 11.19 -12.25 7.28
CA LEU A 457 12.34 -11.53 6.72
C LEU A 457 11.95 -10.23 6.03
N ARG A 458 10.78 -10.18 5.34
CA ARG A 458 10.26 -8.94 4.78
C ARG A 458 9.99 -7.89 5.85
N CYS A 459 9.43 -8.31 6.98
CA CYS A 459 9.21 -7.46 8.15
C CYS A 459 10.52 -6.86 8.67
N LEU A 460 11.54 -7.70 8.90
CA LEU A 460 12.86 -7.22 9.34
C LEU A 460 13.55 -6.31 8.31
N LEU A 461 13.39 -6.61 7.02
CA LEU A 461 13.92 -5.79 5.93
C LEU A 461 13.26 -4.42 5.88
N ASN A 462 11.94 -4.34 6.04
CA ASN A 462 11.21 -3.06 6.07
C ASN A 462 11.67 -2.20 7.25
N MET A 463 11.87 -2.80 8.43
CA MET A 463 12.44 -2.09 9.59
C MET A 463 13.85 -1.56 9.33
N THR A 464 14.70 -2.35 8.68
CA THR A 464 16.09 -1.96 8.36
C THR A 464 16.15 -0.76 7.43
N LYS A 465 15.15 -0.60 6.54
CA LYS A 465 15.06 0.58 5.66
C LYS A 465 14.66 1.86 6.40
N LYS A 466 14.06 1.76 7.58
CA LYS A 466 13.60 2.93 8.36
C LYS A 466 14.78 3.72 8.92
N ASP A 467 15.75 3.04 9.52
CA ASP A 467 16.86 3.67 10.25
C ASP A 467 18.11 2.77 10.25
N LEU A 468 19.29 3.39 10.12
CA LEU A 468 20.59 2.71 10.11
C LEU A 468 20.92 2.03 11.45
N LEU A 469 20.26 2.40 12.57
CA LEU A 469 20.42 1.74 13.87
C LEU A 469 20.14 0.23 13.78
N PHE A 470 19.19 -0.19 12.93
CA PHE A 470 18.88 -1.61 12.72
C PHE A 470 20.06 -2.39 12.12
N THR A 471 20.94 -1.71 11.38
CA THR A 471 22.16 -2.30 10.83
C THR A 471 23.12 -2.78 11.92
N ASP A 472 23.19 -2.05 13.03
CA ASP A 472 23.98 -2.42 14.19
C ASP A 472 23.25 -3.48 15.04
N ILE A 473 21.96 -3.29 15.31
CA ILE A 473 21.14 -4.21 16.11
C ILE A 473 21.13 -5.62 15.51
N PHE A 474 20.92 -5.74 14.19
CA PHE A 474 20.86 -7.04 13.51
C PHE A 474 22.24 -7.66 13.25
N ARG A 475 23.32 -6.88 13.28
CA ARG A 475 24.68 -7.44 13.38
C ARG A 475 24.88 -8.04 14.77
N ASP A 476 24.62 -7.27 15.82
CA ASP A 476 24.94 -7.64 17.20
C ASP A 476 24.02 -8.75 17.73
N SER A 477 22.80 -8.86 17.21
CA SER A 477 21.89 -9.99 17.49
C SER A 477 22.30 -11.29 16.81
N GLY A 478 23.22 -11.23 15.84
CA GLY A 478 23.70 -12.37 15.06
C GLY A 478 22.87 -12.72 13.81
N LEU A 479 21.88 -11.89 13.44
CA LEU A 479 21.06 -12.12 12.23
C LEU A 479 21.91 -12.06 10.96
N LEU A 480 22.82 -11.09 10.84
CA LEU A 480 23.72 -11.00 9.69
C LEU A 480 24.53 -12.29 9.50
N GLY A 481 25.15 -12.79 10.58
CA GLY A 481 25.91 -14.04 10.55
C GLY A 481 25.08 -15.26 10.15
N LEU A 482 23.84 -15.34 10.64
CA LEU A 482 22.87 -16.38 10.25
C LEU A 482 22.57 -16.34 8.75
N LEU A 483 22.24 -15.16 8.22
CA LEU A 483 21.91 -14.98 6.79
C LEU A 483 23.09 -15.35 5.89
N LEU A 484 24.31 -14.96 6.25
CA LEU A 484 25.51 -15.32 5.49
C LEU A 484 25.74 -16.83 5.47
N ALA A 485 25.51 -17.53 6.59
CA ALA A 485 25.61 -18.99 6.64
C ALA A 485 24.56 -19.67 5.74
N LEU A 486 23.32 -19.19 5.73
CA LEU A 486 22.24 -19.69 4.87
C LEU A 486 22.54 -19.43 3.39
N LEU A 487 22.94 -18.21 3.02
CA LEU A 487 23.32 -17.86 1.65
C LEU A 487 24.52 -18.68 1.17
N ARG A 488 25.51 -18.96 2.04
CA ARG A 488 26.62 -19.86 1.71
C ARG A 488 26.14 -21.26 1.38
N LYS A 489 25.19 -21.81 2.16
CA LYS A 489 24.58 -23.12 1.89
C LYS A 489 23.88 -23.08 0.53
N GLN A 490 23.10 -22.04 0.26
CA GLN A 490 22.35 -21.93 -1.01
C GLN A 490 23.25 -21.75 -2.22
N ALA A 491 24.31 -20.93 -2.13
CA ALA A 491 25.27 -20.76 -3.22
C ALA A 491 25.94 -22.09 -3.61
N LYS A 492 26.21 -22.96 -2.62
CA LYS A 492 26.73 -24.31 -2.88
C LYS A 492 25.72 -25.22 -3.57
N ILE A 493 24.42 -25.04 -3.32
CA ILE A 493 23.34 -25.78 -3.97
C ILE A 493 23.21 -25.31 -5.43
N LEU A 494 23.09 -23.99 -5.66
CA LEU A 494 23.00 -23.39 -7.00
C LEU A 494 24.16 -23.81 -7.91
N ARG A 495 25.39 -23.82 -7.38
CA ARG A 495 26.57 -24.26 -8.13
C ARG A 495 26.51 -25.74 -8.55
N LYS A 496 25.80 -26.58 -7.79
CA LYS A 496 25.61 -28.01 -8.11
C LYS A 496 24.42 -28.24 -9.03
N SER A 497 23.39 -27.40 -8.96
CA SER A 497 22.14 -27.58 -9.72
C SER A 497 22.13 -26.91 -11.10
N ALA A 498 23.18 -26.16 -11.47
CA ALA A 498 23.35 -25.45 -12.75
C ALA A 498 23.30 -26.32 -14.04
N GLY A 499 22.87 -27.59 -13.96
CA GLY A 499 22.65 -28.48 -15.10
C GLY A 499 21.40 -29.37 -14.99
N THR A 500 20.53 -29.21 -13.99
CA THR A 500 19.35 -30.08 -13.82
C THR A 500 18.25 -29.38 -13.01
N GLN A 501 17.32 -28.64 -13.64
CA GLN A 501 16.09 -28.19 -12.97
C GLN A 501 14.86 -28.23 -13.89
N VAL A 502 13.77 -28.76 -13.32
CA VAL A 502 12.38 -28.72 -13.81
C VAL A 502 11.58 -27.93 -12.76
N PRO A 503 10.74 -26.93 -13.12
CA PRO A 503 10.17 -26.01 -12.13
C PRO A 503 9.05 -26.62 -11.29
N GLY A 504 9.14 -26.50 -9.96
CA GLY A 504 8.06 -26.79 -9.00
C GLY A 504 7.56 -25.55 -8.23
N LEU A 505 6.36 -25.62 -7.61
CA LEU A 505 5.78 -24.50 -6.83
C LEU A 505 6.57 -24.16 -5.55
N GLU A 506 7.16 -25.17 -4.90
CA GLU A 506 8.05 -25.00 -3.73
C GLU A 506 9.33 -24.23 -4.09
N GLU A 507 9.79 -24.37 -5.34
CA GLU A 507 10.97 -23.69 -5.87
C GLU A 507 10.77 -22.17 -5.98
N GLY A 508 9.52 -21.72 -6.22
CA GLY A 508 9.18 -20.29 -6.26
C GLY A 508 9.32 -19.58 -4.92
N THR A 509 8.86 -20.21 -3.83
CA THR A 509 8.97 -19.64 -2.48
C THR A 509 10.41 -19.64 -2.00
N GLU A 510 11.18 -20.71 -2.29
CA GLU A 510 12.61 -20.76 -1.95
C GLU A 510 13.43 -19.74 -2.75
N LYS A 511 13.14 -19.57 -4.04
CA LYS A 511 13.75 -18.53 -4.88
C LYS A 511 13.47 -17.15 -4.32
N GLU A 512 12.23 -16.87 -3.95
CA GLU A 512 11.86 -15.59 -3.35
C GLU A 512 12.53 -15.36 -1.98
N LEU A 513 12.61 -16.40 -1.15
CA LEU A 513 13.30 -16.36 0.15
C LEU A 513 14.78 -15.99 -0.02
N ASN A 514 15.47 -16.59 -1.00
CA ASN A 514 16.87 -16.27 -1.31
C ASN A 514 17.02 -14.81 -1.76
N ALA A 515 16.11 -14.32 -2.59
CA ALA A 515 16.11 -12.93 -3.03
C ALA A 515 15.93 -11.96 -1.85
N VAL A 516 15.03 -12.26 -0.92
CA VAL A 516 14.83 -11.43 0.28
C VAL A 516 16.03 -11.52 1.24
N MET A 517 16.64 -12.70 1.41
CA MET A 517 17.87 -12.83 2.20
C MET A 517 19.01 -11.97 1.63
N LEU A 518 19.22 -11.96 0.31
CA LEU A 518 20.20 -11.11 -0.35
C LEU A 518 19.86 -9.62 -0.17
N LYS A 519 18.59 -9.23 -0.36
CA LYS A 519 18.14 -7.84 -0.13
C LYS A 519 18.36 -7.39 1.31
N MET A 520 18.15 -8.28 2.29
CA MET A 520 18.43 -8.02 3.70
C MET A 520 19.92 -7.84 3.96
N VAL A 521 20.77 -8.72 3.43
CA VAL A 521 22.23 -8.55 3.56
C VAL A 521 22.70 -7.26 2.89
N ALA A 522 22.18 -6.93 1.70
CA ALA A 522 22.48 -5.67 1.02
C ALA A 522 22.10 -4.45 1.88
N ALA A 523 20.87 -4.44 2.43
CA ALA A 523 20.41 -3.36 3.32
C ALA A 523 21.30 -3.22 4.58
N LEU A 524 21.74 -4.33 5.16
CA LEU A 524 22.64 -4.34 6.32
C LEU A 524 24.08 -3.94 5.96
N THR A 525 24.50 -3.99 4.70
CA THR A 525 25.86 -3.56 4.32
C THR A 525 25.93 -2.12 3.83
N VAL A 526 24.84 -1.61 3.25
CA VAL A 526 24.79 -0.23 2.72
C VAL A 526 25.10 0.76 3.85
N GLY A 527 26.16 1.55 3.67
CA GLY A 527 26.57 2.56 4.64
C GLY A 527 27.28 2.01 5.89
N SER A 528 27.54 0.70 5.97
CA SER A 528 28.20 0.08 7.13
C SER A 528 29.49 -0.66 6.75
N VAL A 529 30.62 0.05 6.89
CA VAL A 529 31.96 -0.53 6.69
C VAL A 529 32.20 -1.71 7.64
N ARG A 530 31.69 -1.65 8.88
CA ARG A 530 31.79 -2.75 9.85
C ARG A 530 31.14 -4.02 9.34
N ASN A 531 29.93 -3.92 8.79
CA ASN A 531 29.22 -5.09 8.27
C ASN A 531 29.91 -5.61 7.00
N ALA A 532 30.42 -4.74 6.13
CA ALA A 532 31.24 -5.16 4.99
C ALA A 532 32.50 -5.95 5.43
N VAL A 533 33.17 -5.53 6.52
CA VAL A 533 34.30 -6.28 7.09
C VAL A 533 33.85 -7.65 7.59
N VAL A 534 32.70 -7.74 8.27
CA VAL A 534 32.12 -9.04 8.68
C VAL A 534 31.91 -9.97 7.47
N LEU A 535 31.38 -9.47 6.35
CA LEU A 535 31.22 -10.29 5.14
C LEU A 535 32.56 -10.83 4.62
N LYS A 536 33.62 -10.00 4.66
CA LYS A 536 34.97 -10.38 4.25
C LYS A 536 35.58 -11.41 5.20
N ASP A 537 35.46 -11.21 6.52
CA ASP A 537 35.97 -12.13 7.55
C ASP A 537 35.27 -13.49 7.50
N TYR A 538 33.99 -13.50 7.14
CA TYR A 538 33.27 -14.75 6.88
C TYR A 538 33.71 -15.41 5.56
N GLY A 539 34.47 -14.75 4.68
CA GLY A 539 34.89 -15.29 3.39
C GLY A 539 33.74 -15.46 2.40
N MET A 540 32.80 -14.51 2.37
CA MET A 540 31.55 -14.65 1.61
C MET A 540 31.66 -14.32 0.12
N VAL A 541 32.68 -13.57 -0.31
CA VAL A 541 32.82 -13.08 -1.70
C VAL A 541 32.68 -14.19 -2.76
N PRO A 542 33.33 -15.37 -2.65
CA PRO A 542 33.21 -16.43 -3.64
C PRO A 542 31.81 -17.05 -3.73
N TYR A 543 31.00 -16.93 -2.68
CA TYR A 543 29.64 -17.45 -2.63
C TYR A 543 28.63 -16.42 -3.11
N ILE A 544 28.81 -15.14 -2.76
CA ILE A 544 27.93 -14.04 -3.20
C ILE A 544 27.95 -13.91 -4.73
N LYS A 545 29.12 -14.00 -5.37
CA LYS A 545 29.22 -13.88 -6.83
C LYS A 545 28.43 -14.94 -7.62
N ILE A 546 28.11 -16.09 -7.02
CA ILE A 546 27.32 -17.16 -7.67
C ILE A 546 25.89 -16.68 -7.97
N PHE A 547 25.39 -15.70 -7.22
CA PHE A 547 24.06 -15.15 -7.40
C PHE A 547 23.99 -14.05 -8.48
N LEU A 548 25.07 -13.79 -9.24
CA LEU A 548 25.06 -12.80 -10.33
C LEU A 548 24.31 -13.29 -11.58
N ASP A 549 24.36 -14.60 -11.82
CA ASP A 549 23.86 -15.21 -13.06
C ASP A 549 22.33 -15.11 -13.16
N ASP A 550 21.61 -15.30 -12.04
CA ASP A 550 20.14 -15.22 -11.99
C ASP A 550 19.66 -13.76 -11.80
N GLU A 551 18.81 -13.32 -12.73
CA GLU A 551 18.24 -11.96 -12.75
C GLU A 551 17.52 -11.59 -11.46
N CYS A 552 16.85 -12.54 -10.80
CA CYS A 552 16.11 -12.28 -9.57
C CYS A 552 17.00 -11.84 -8.39
N TYR A 553 18.28 -12.20 -8.43
CA TYR A 553 19.24 -11.95 -7.35
C TYR A 553 20.22 -10.82 -7.67
N ARG A 554 20.48 -10.58 -8.96
CA ARG A 554 21.58 -9.75 -9.46
C ARG A 554 21.68 -8.37 -8.82
N SER A 555 20.57 -7.62 -8.73
CA SER A 555 20.57 -6.26 -8.14
C SER A 555 21.07 -6.25 -6.70
N ALA A 556 20.59 -7.16 -5.85
CA ALA A 556 21.00 -7.26 -4.46
C ALA A 556 22.46 -7.76 -4.35
N THR A 557 22.84 -8.71 -5.21
CA THR A 557 24.22 -9.22 -5.29
C THR A 557 25.22 -8.12 -5.63
N LEU A 558 24.92 -7.31 -6.66
CA LEU A 558 25.76 -6.17 -7.06
C LEU A 558 25.83 -5.13 -5.95
N SER A 559 24.71 -4.83 -5.28
CA SER A 559 24.71 -3.92 -4.13
C SER A 559 25.66 -4.39 -3.03
N ILE A 560 25.68 -5.69 -2.70
CA ILE A 560 26.62 -6.25 -1.71
C ILE A 560 28.08 -6.12 -2.18
N LEU A 561 28.37 -6.47 -3.44
CA LEU A 561 29.71 -6.38 -4.00
C LEU A 561 30.23 -4.93 -4.05
N GLU A 562 29.35 -3.97 -4.36
CA GLU A 562 29.64 -2.54 -4.33
C GLU A 562 30.06 -2.08 -2.92
N GLN A 563 29.36 -2.52 -1.87
CA GLN A 563 29.75 -2.18 -0.49
C GLN A 563 31.09 -2.83 -0.08
N LEU A 564 31.39 -4.02 -0.61
CA LEU A 564 32.67 -4.69 -0.38
C LEU A 564 33.84 -4.01 -1.10
N SER A 565 33.58 -3.27 -2.18
CA SER A 565 34.61 -2.54 -2.93
C SER A 565 35.33 -1.49 -2.08
N VAL A 566 34.66 -0.91 -1.08
CA VAL A 566 35.23 0.03 -0.11
C VAL A 566 36.42 -0.58 0.66
N ILE A 567 36.42 -1.90 0.83
CA ILE A 567 37.50 -2.63 1.51
C ILE A 567 38.58 -3.07 0.50
N ASN A 568 38.15 -3.51 -0.69
CA ASN A 568 39.05 -4.00 -1.72
C ASN A 568 38.49 -3.76 -3.13
N TYR A 569 38.90 -2.66 -3.75
CA TYR A 569 38.51 -2.33 -5.11
C TYR A 569 39.00 -3.37 -6.14
N GLU A 570 40.18 -3.97 -5.96
CA GLU A 570 40.74 -4.94 -6.93
C GLU A 570 39.91 -6.23 -6.99
N GLU A 571 39.45 -6.73 -5.84
CA GLU A 571 38.60 -7.93 -5.79
C GLU A 571 37.24 -7.68 -6.46
N TYR A 572 36.65 -6.51 -6.22
CA TYR A 572 35.42 -6.09 -6.91
C TYR A 572 35.63 -5.98 -8.43
N MET A 573 36.67 -5.24 -8.86
CA MET A 573 36.98 -5.02 -10.27
C MET A 573 37.25 -6.35 -10.98
N SER A 574 38.00 -7.27 -10.36
CA SER A 574 38.27 -8.59 -10.92
C SER A 574 36.99 -9.42 -11.10
N ILE A 575 35.98 -9.27 -10.24
CA ILE A 575 34.72 -10.00 -10.36
C ILE A 575 33.87 -9.39 -11.47
N VAL A 576 33.68 -8.07 -11.49
CA VAL A 576 32.79 -7.39 -12.44
C VAL A 576 33.37 -7.41 -13.86
N ILE A 577 34.65 -7.05 -14.03
CA ILE A 577 35.31 -7.13 -15.34
C ILE A 577 35.42 -8.58 -15.80
N GLY A 578 35.76 -9.50 -14.89
CA GLY A 578 35.78 -10.93 -15.20
C GLY A 578 34.44 -11.44 -15.71
N ALA A 579 33.34 -11.07 -15.05
CA ALA A 579 31.99 -11.44 -15.47
C ALA A 579 31.59 -10.82 -16.81
N LEU A 580 31.92 -9.55 -17.04
CA LEU A 580 31.71 -8.89 -18.34
C LEU A 580 32.42 -9.65 -19.46
N CYS A 581 33.70 -9.98 -19.28
CA CYS A 581 34.50 -10.69 -20.28
C CYS A 581 34.12 -12.17 -20.46
N SER A 582 33.51 -12.81 -19.45
CA SER A 582 33.06 -14.22 -19.55
C SER A 582 31.62 -14.38 -20.02
N SER A 583 30.83 -13.30 -20.01
CA SER A 583 29.43 -13.33 -20.41
C SER A 583 29.26 -13.58 -21.91
N THR A 584 28.19 -14.27 -22.28
CA THR A 584 27.84 -14.54 -23.67
C THR A 584 27.24 -13.31 -24.36
N GLN A 585 27.19 -13.30 -25.69
CA GLN A 585 26.59 -12.20 -26.45
C GLN A 585 25.10 -11.98 -26.14
N GLY A 586 24.35 -13.03 -25.77
CA GLY A 586 22.92 -12.96 -25.46
C GLY A 586 22.58 -12.37 -24.09
N GLU A 587 23.54 -12.26 -23.17
CA GLU A 587 23.33 -11.81 -21.78
C GLU A 587 23.40 -10.28 -21.65
N LEU A 588 22.61 -9.57 -22.45
CA LEU A 588 22.66 -8.10 -22.54
C LEU A 588 22.30 -7.43 -21.22
N GLN A 589 21.25 -7.89 -20.54
CA GLN A 589 20.82 -7.32 -19.28
C GLN A 589 21.90 -7.48 -18.19
N LEU A 590 22.57 -8.63 -18.14
CA LEU A 590 23.70 -8.85 -17.24
C LEU A 590 24.82 -7.85 -17.51
N LYS A 591 25.21 -7.65 -18.78
CA LYS A 591 26.25 -6.68 -19.17
C LYS A 591 25.88 -5.26 -18.76
N VAL A 592 24.64 -4.83 -19.03
CA VAL A 592 24.15 -3.51 -18.65
C VAL A 592 24.14 -3.32 -17.13
N ASP A 593 23.64 -4.30 -16.37
CA ASP A 593 23.61 -4.24 -14.90
C ASP A 593 25.04 -4.17 -14.30
N LEU A 594 25.99 -4.94 -14.85
CA LEU A 594 27.40 -4.90 -14.46
C LEU A 594 28.06 -3.57 -14.80
N LEU A 595 27.79 -2.98 -15.96
CA LEU A 595 28.32 -1.66 -16.35
C LEU A 595 27.76 -0.53 -15.48
N LYS A 596 26.47 -0.56 -15.15
CA LYS A 596 25.85 0.38 -14.19
C LYS A 596 26.46 0.27 -12.80
N SER A 597 26.77 -0.95 -12.36
CA SER A 597 27.47 -1.22 -11.09
C SER A 597 28.90 -0.69 -11.14
N LEU A 598 29.63 -0.94 -12.23
CA LEU A 598 30.99 -0.45 -12.46
C LEU A 598 31.05 1.08 -12.41
N LEU A 599 30.14 1.78 -13.08
CA LEU A 599 30.07 3.24 -13.10
C LEU A 599 29.96 3.85 -11.70
N ARG A 600 29.06 3.29 -10.85
CA ARG A 600 28.90 3.74 -9.46
C ARG A 600 30.18 3.60 -8.62
N ILE A 601 31.04 2.64 -8.94
CA ILE A 601 32.31 2.45 -8.23
C ILE A 601 33.41 3.34 -8.81
N LEU A 602 33.40 3.56 -10.13
CA LEU A 602 34.35 4.44 -10.81
C LEU A 602 34.21 5.91 -10.38
N ASP A 603 33.08 6.33 -9.81
CA ASP A 603 32.96 7.65 -9.18
C ASP A 603 34.00 7.90 -8.06
N SER A 604 34.55 6.84 -7.45
CA SER A 604 35.63 6.94 -6.46
C SER A 604 37.00 6.92 -7.15
N PRO A 605 37.87 7.95 -6.96
CA PRO A 605 39.20 7.99 -7.55
C PRO A 605 40.11 6.82 -7.13
N GLN A 606 39.88 6.26 -5.94
CA GLN A 606 40.65 5.13 -5.42
C GLN A 606 40.41 3.83 -6.22
N SER A 607 39.28 3.74 -6.90
CA SER A 607 38.93 2.59 -7.74
C SER A 607 39.70 2.55 -9.06
N HIS A 608 40.21 3.69 -9.53
CA HIS A 608 40.82 3.83 -10.85
C HIS A 608 42.10 3.01 -11.03
N SER A 609 42.93 2.92 -9.98
CA SER A 609 44.15 2.10 -10.02
C SER A 609 43.81 0.62 -10.08
N ALA A 610 42.78 0.18 -9.34
CA ALA A 610 42.29 -1.19 -9.35
C ALA A 610 41.66 -1.55 -10.70
N PHE A 611 40.87 -0.65 -11.28
CA PHE A 611 40.30 -0.82 -12.62
C PHE A 611 41.41 -1.04 -13.67
N ARG A 612 42.47 -0.23 -13.62
CA ARG A 612 43.63 -0.38 -14.51
C ARG A 612 44.37 -1.71 -14.27
N ALA A 613 44.60 -2.09 -13.01
CA ALA A 613 45.29 -3.33 -12.66
C ALA A 613 44.52 -4.59 -13.12
N CYS A 614 43.19 -4.57 -13.03
CA CYS A 614 42.31 -5.64 -13.49
C CYS A 614 42.03 -5.62 -15.00
N SER A 615 42.84 -4.92 -15.81
CA SER A 615 42.68 -4.81 -17.27
C SER A 615 41.33 -4.24 -17.72
N GLY A 616 40.71 -3.37 -16.90
CA GLY A 616 39.38 -2.84 -17.15
C GLY A 616 39.21 -2.19 -18.53
N PHE A 617 40.17 -1.38 -18.98
CA PHE A 617 40.11 -0.78 -20.33
C PHE A 617 40.05 -1.81 -21.45
N ASN A 618 40.88 -2.86 -21.37
CA ASN A 618 40.90 -3.90 -22.38
C ASN A 618 39.61 -4.73 -22.36
N GLY A 619 39.06 -4.99 -21.17
CA GLY A 619 37.80 -5.69 -20.99
C GLY A 619 36.59 -4.91 -21.52
N LEU A 620 36.56 -3.58 -21.33
CA LEU A 620 35.50 -2.75 -21.91
C LEU A 620 35.65 -2.63 -23.44
N LEU A 621 36.86 -2.46 -23.97
CA LEU A 621 37.07 -2.42 -25.42
C LEU A 621 36.71 -3.75 -26.08
N SER A 622 37.01 -4.90 -25.47
CA SER A 622 36.58 -6.20 -26.03
C SER A 622 35.06 -6.33 -26.14
N LEU A 623 34.28 -5.69 -25.25
CA LEU A 623 32.82 -5.66 -25.40
C LEU A 623 32.39 -4.92 -26.67
N ILE A 624 33.09 -3.85 -27.05
CA ILE A 624 32.84 -3.13 -28.31
C ILE A 624 33.25 -4.01 -29.50
N SER A 625 34.42 -4.65 -29.43
CA SER A 625 34.86 -5.59 -30.47
C SER A 625 33.86 -6.74 -30.67
N ASP A 626 33.25 -7.26 -29.60
CA ASP A 626 32.24 -8.33 -29.65
C ASP A 626 30.92 -7.91 -30.32
N MET A 627 30.69 -6.60 -30.46
CA MET A 627 29.52 -5.99 -31.12
C MET A 627 29.76 -5.69 -32.61
N GLU A 628 30.74 -6.33 -33.24
CA GLU A 628 31.00 -6.20 -34.68
C GLU A 628 29.74 -6.48 -35.51
N GLY A 629 29.38 -5.53 -36.38
CA GLY A 629 28.20 -5.59 -37.25
C GLY A 629 26.84 -5.47 -36.53
N ALA A 630 26.80 -5.15 -35.23
CA ALA A 630 25.56 -5.07 -34.47
C ALA A 630 24.66 -3.88 -34.83
N LEU A 631 25.24 -2.79 -35.37
CA LEU A 631 24.54 -1.59 -35.84
C LEU A 631 24.41 -1.52 -37.37
N GLN A 632 24.72 -2.62 -38.07
CA GLN A 632 24.52 -2.74 -39.53
C GLN A 632 23.02 -2.87 -39.86
N ASP A 633 22.63 -2.51 -41.09
CA ASP A 633 21.25 -2.71 -41.59
C ASP A 633 21.25 -3.70 -42.77
N PRO A 634 20.77 -4.96 -42.58
CA PRO A 634 20.33 -5.56 -41.32
C PRO A 634 21.51 -5.95 -40.39
N PRO A 635 21.29 -6.09 -39.06
CA PRO A 635 22.34 -6.47 -38.12
C PRO A 635 22.93 -7.85 -38.41
N SER A 636 24.23 -8.00 -38.16
CA SER A 636 24.95 -9.23 -38.46
C SER A 636 24.83 -10.29 -37.35
N GLY A 637 24.74 -11.56 -37.76
CA GLY A 637 24.87 -12.72 -36.87
C GLY A 637 23.84 -12.77 -35.73
N LEU A 638 24.31 -12.98 -34.50
CA LEU A 638 23.47 -13.11 -33.29
C LEU A 638 22.80 -11.79 -32.87
N TRP A 639 23.23 -10.66 -33.44
CA TRP A 639 22.64 -9.34 -33.17
C TRP A 639 21.33 -9.09 -33.91
N ALA A 640 21.00 -9.91 -34.92
CA ALA A 640 19.75 -9.79 -35.68
C ALA A 640 18.48 -9.98 -34.82
N THR A 641 18.58 -10.69 -33.69
CA THR A 641 17.47 -10.92 -32.76
C THR A 641 17.38 -9.86 -31.66
N VAL A 642 18.36 -8.96 -31.56
CA VAL A 642 18.47 -7.94 -30.52
C VAL A 642 17.94 -6.60 -31.03
N GLY A 643 17.17 -5.89 -30.20
CA GLY A 643 16.71 -4.55 -30.54
C GLY A 643 17.87 -3.55 -30.66
N HIS A 644 17.87 -2.73 -31.71
CA HIS A 644 18.95 -1.76 -31.99
C HIS A 644 19.22 -0.81 -30.82
N ASN A 645 18.17 -0.36 -30.11
CA ASN A 645 18.32 0.52 -28.94
C ASN A 645 19.07 -0.15 -27.80
N CYS A 646 18.93 -1.47 -27.61
CA CYS A 646 19.65 -2.22 -26.59
C CYS A 646 21.15 -2.32 -26.92
N VAL A 647 21.50 -2.41 -28.21
CA VAL A 647 22.90 -2.40 -28.68
C VAL A 647 23.52 -1.02 -28.41
N LEU A 648 22.83 0.05 -28.79
CA LEU A 648 23.28 1.42 -28.51
C LEU A 648 23.42 1.66 -27.01
N GLU A 649 22.48 1.18 -26.20
CA GLU A 649 22.55 1.27 -24.74
C GLU A 649 23.83 0.61 -24.19
N LEU A 650 24.16 -0.59 -24.68
CA LEU A 650 25.37 -1.29 -24.29
C LEU A 650 26.66 -0.56 -24.74
N VAL A 651 26.69 -0.02 -25.96
CA VAL A 651 27.80 0.82 -26.46
C VAL A 651 28.00 2.03 -25.56
N PHE A 652 26.93 2.77 -25.23
CA PHE A 652 27.05 3.97 -24.40
C PHE A 652 27.48 3.67 -22.97
N TYR A 653 26.92 2.65 -22.30
CA TYR A 653 27.40 2.29 -20.97
C TYR A 653 28.87 1.84 -20.97
N THR A 654 29.33 1.18 -22.03
CA THR A 654 30.73 0.78 -22.18
C THR A 654 31.64 2.00 -22.34
N LEU A 655 31.28 2.94 -23.22
CA LEU A 655 32.02 4.18 -23.42
C LEU A 655 31.97 5.10 -22.19
N GLN A 656 30.86 5.13 -21.45
CA GLN A 656 30.75 5.81 -20.17
C GLN A 656 31.71 5.21 -19.14
N GLY A 657 31.82 3.87 -19.07
CA GLY A 657 32.77 3.21 -18.18
C GLY A 657 34.22 3.60 -18.48
N ILE A 658 34.59 3.65 -19.76
CA ILE A 658 35.92 4.11 -20.19
C ILE A 658 36.13 5.59 -19.83
N THR A 659 35.14 6.43 -20.10
CA THR A 659 35.20 7.86 -19.78
C THR A 659 35.34 8.09 -18.28
N ALA A 660 34.51 7.46 -17.46
CA ALA A 660 34.54 7.62 -16.00
C ALA A 660 35.92 7.27 -15.43
N ALA A 661 36.53 6.18 -15.91
CA ALA A 661 37.89 5.80 -15.51
C ALA A 661 38.98 6.78 -15.97
N LEU A 662 38.74 7.55 -17.04
CA LEU A 662 39.67 8.58 -17.52
C LEU A 662 39.44 9.94 -16.86
N TYR A 663 38.20 10.21 -16.42
CA TYR A 663 37.78 11.52 -15.96
C TYR A 663 38.61 12.01 -14.79
N LEU A 664 39.27 13.17 -14.98
CA LEU A 664 40.16 13.81 -14.01
C LEU A 664 41.30 12.89 -13.47
N ASP A 665 41.62 11.80 -14.17
CA ASP A 665 42.73 10.89 -13.83
C ASP A 665 43.86 10.96 -14.87
N PRO A 666 44.96 11.69 -14.57
CA PRO A 666 46.08 11.84 -15.50
C PRO A 666 46.88 10.53 -15.69
N VAL A 667 46.86 9.61 -14.72
CA VAL A 667 47.59 8.35 -14.80
C VAL A 667 46.89 7.41 -15.78
N ASN A 668 45.57 7.30 -15.65
CA ASN A 668 44.75 6.55 -16.59
C ASN A 668 44.78 7.17 -17.98
N SER A 669 44.71 8.51 -18.10
CA SER A 669 44.81 9.19 -19.39
C SER A 669 46.14 8.91 -20.10
N ASN A 670 47.26 8.99 -19.38
CA ASN A 670 48.59 8.68 -19.92
C ASN A 670 48.73 7.20 -20.28
N PHE A 671 48.22 6.30 -19.43
CA PHE A 671 48.20 4.86 -19.70
C PHE A 671 47.39 4.53 -20.95
N PHE A 672 46.21 5.12 -21.10
CA PHE A 672 45.32 4.89 -22.24
C PHE A 672 45.94 5.38 -23.55
N GLN A 673 46.60 6.55 -23.52
CA GLN A 673 47.32 7.09 -24.67
C GLN A 673 48.56 6.26 -25.03
N LYS A 674 49.44 5.93 -24.07
CA LYS A 674 50.69 5.21 -24.33
C LYS A 674 50.49 3.81 -24.89
N ASN A 675 49.40 3.15 -24.49
CA ASN A 675 49.08 1.79 -24.95
C ASN A 675 48.23 1.77 -26.24
N GLY A 676 48.02 2.91 -26.89
CA GLY A 676 47.30 2.98 -28.16
C GLY A 676 45.81 2.61 -28.04
N LEU A 677 45.19 2.86 -26.88
CA LEU A 677 43.81 2.41 -26.64
C LEU A 677 42.77 3.34 -27.30
N PHE A 678 43.14 4.59 -27.64
CA PHE A 678 42.31 5.46 -28.48
C PHE A 678 42.26 4.94 -29.93
N GLU A 679 43.39 4.50 -30.47
CA GLU A 679 43.48 3.85 -31.78
C GLU A 679 42.56 2.62 -31.82
N LYS A 680 42.71 1.73 -30.83
CA LYS A 680 41.88 0.54 -30.69
C LYS A 680 40.39 0.88 -30.57
N MET A 681 40.03 1.87 -29.75
CA MET A 681 38.64 2.34 -29.65
C MET A 681 38.07 2.79 -31.00
N ALA A 682 38.85 3.48 -31.83
CA ALA A 682 38.41 3.92 -33.16
C ALA A 682 38.26 2.76 -34.15
N GLU A 683 39.09 1.73 -34.02
CA GLU A 683 38.98 0.48 -34.78
C GLU A 683 37.70 -0.26 -34.39
N ASP A 684 37.51 -0.52 -33.09
CA ASP A 684 36.35 -1.24 -32.53
C ASP A 684 35.02 -0.51 -32.80
N LEU A 685 34.96 0.82 -32.64
CA LEU A 685 33.77 1.60 -33.01
C LEU A 685 33.49 1.53 -34.51
N GLY A 686 34.54 1.45 -35.32
CA GLY A 686 34.43 1.35 -36.77
C GLY A 686 33.87 0.01 -37.26
N THR A 687 33.99 -1.08 -36.49
CA THR A 687 33.49 -2.41 -36.85
C THR A 687 32.02 -2.62 -36.44
N LEU A 688 31.41 -1.71 -35.68
CA LEU A 688 29.99 -1.79 -35.27
C LEU A 688 29.01 -1.87 -36.45
N GLY A 689 29.41 -1.49 -37.66
CA GLY A 689 28.60 -1.59 -38.88
C GLY A 689 27.78 -0.36 -39.22
N CYS A 690 27.82 0.69 -38.39
CA CYS A 690 27.29 2.02 -38.73
C CYS A 690 28.31 2.93 -39.43
N PHE A 691 29.60 2.59 -39.39
CA PHE A 691 30.68 3.27 -40.13
C PHE A 691 31.15 2.37 -41.30
N TRP A 692 31.43 2.92 -42.49
CA TRP A 692 31.85 2.12 -43.66
C TRP A 692 33.37 2.01 -43.78
N SER A 693 33.81 0.91 -44.39
CA SER A 693 35.19 0.77 -44.86
C SER A 693 35.51 1.85 -45.91
N GLN A 694 36.72 2.38 -45.86
CA GLN A 694 37.25 3.38 -46.79
C GLN A 694 37.18 2.85 -48.24
N GLY A 695 36.11 3.20 -48.95
CA GLY A 695 35.91 2.94 -50.38
C GLY A 695 36.28 4.16 -51.22
N GLN A 696 36.36 4.00 -52.55
CA GLN A 696 36.62 5.10 -53.48
C GLN A 696 35.49 6.14 -53.40
N GLN A 697 35.74 7.26 -52.71
CA GLN A 697 34.78 8.35 -52.59
C GLN A 697 34.53 9.00 -53.96
N GLN A 698 33.26 9.12 -54.34
CA GLN A 698 32.89 9.91 -55.51
C GLN A 698 32.84 11.38 -55.12
N VAL A 699 33.70 12.20 -55.73
CA VAL A 699 33.74 13.64 -55.51
C VAL A 699 32.56 14.29 -56.24
N LEU A 700 31.62 14.88 -55.49
CA LEU A 700 30.52 15.66 -56.04
C LEU A 700 30.92 17.14 -56.05
N PRO A 701 30.86 17.84 -57.20
CA PRO A 701 31.15 19.26 -57.26
C PRO A 701 29.98 20.08 -56.67
N GLY A 702 30.19 20.63 -55.47
CA GLY A 702 29.39 21.71 -54.88
C GLY A 702 28.24 21.26 -53.97
N LEU A 703 28.42 21.40 -52.66
CA LEU A 703 27.33 21.33 -51.68
C LEU A 703 26.66 22.72 -51.58
N GLU A 704 25.40 22.84 -51.96
CA GLU A 704 24.68 24.14 -52.01
C GLU A 704 24.30 24.68 -50.62
N LYS A 705 24.14 23.81 -49.62
CA LYS A 705 23.93 24.14 -48.20
C LYS A 705 24.57 23.08 -47.33
N THR A 706 25.36 23.50 -46.35
CA THR A 706 26.02 22.62 -45.38
C THR A 706 25.50 22.93 -43.98
N ARG A 707 24.85 21.96 -43.35
CA ARG A 707 24.52 22.04 -41.92
C ARG A 707 25.79 22.02 -41.07
N THR A 708 25.78 22.79 -39.99
CA THR A 708 26.79 22.68 -38.94
C THR A 708 26.62 21.37 -38.17
N PHE A 709 27.66 20.93 -37.44
CA PHE A 709 27.55 19.73 -36.61
C PHE A 709 26.42 19.85 -35.59
N ALA A 710 26.23 21.02 -34.96
CA ALA A 710 25.12 21.27 -34.04
C ALA A 710 23.74 21.15 -34.71
N GLU A 711 23.58 21.66 -35.94
CA GLU A 711 22.33 21.49 -36.70
C GLU A 711 22.05 20.03 -37.06
N PHE A 712 23.09 19.21 -37.29
CA PHE A 712 22.94 17.76 -37.45
C PHE A 712 22.52 17.07 -36.14
N LEU A 713 23.06 17.50 -35.00
CA LEU A 713 22.62 17.02 -33.68
C LEU A 713 21.13 17.36 -33.48
N ASP A 714 20.76 18.63 -33.63
CA ASP A 714 19.38 19.10 -33.47
C ASP A 714 18.42 18.37 -34.43
N ALA A 715 18.83 18.16 -35.68
CA ALA A 715 18.04 17.42 -36.66
C ALA A 715 17.89 15.94 -36.28
N ALA A 716 18.93 15.31 -35.71
CA ALA A 716 18.89 13.90 -35.33
C ALA A 716 18.11 13.64 -34.02
N PHE A 717 18.11 14.59 -33.08
CA PHE A 717 17.51 14.42 -31.74
C PHE A 717 16.16 15.13 -31.56
N CYS A 718 15.91 16.25 -32.24
CA CYS A 718 14.75 17.12 -32.00
C CYS A 718 13.78 17.22 -33.19
N SER A 719 14.20 16.81 -34.39
CA SER A 719 13.39 16.93 -35.60
C SER A 719 12.91 15.57 -36.12
N SER A 720 11.73 15.52 -36.75
CA SER A 720 11.22 14.33 -37.45
C SER A 720 11.81 14.14 -38.85
N GLU A 721 12.99 14.71 -39.13
CA GLU A 721 13.68 14.53 -40.41
C GLU A 721 14.05 13.04 -40.63
N PRO A 722 13.79 12.48 -41.83
CA PRO A 722 14.03 11.07 -42.12
C PRO A 722 15.52 10.82 -42.41
N PHE A 723 16.36 10.82 -41.37
CA PHE A 723 17.73 10.34 -41.51
C PHE A 723 17.80 8.81 -41.63
N PRO A 724 18.66 8.28 -42.51
CA PRO A 724 19.02 6.86 -42.49
C PRO A 724 19.49 6.44 -41.09
N ARG A 725 19.10 5.23 -40.67
CA ARG A 725 19.39 4.71 -39.32
C ARG A 725 20.88 4.70 -38.99
N TRP A 726 21.69 4.32 -39.98
CA TRP A 726 23.14 4.29 -39.84
C TRP A 726 23.72 5.68 -39.50
N LEU A 727 23.15 6.73 -40.11
CA LEU A 727 23.62 8.10 -39.94
C LEU A 727 23.22 8.61 -38.56
N LYS A 728 21.99 8.28 -38.11
CA LYS A 728 21.59 8.53 -36.73
C LYS A 728 22.57 7.88 -35.74
N ASN A 729 22.88 6.59 -35.91
CA ASN A 729 23.82 5.89 -35.01
C ASN A 729 25.21 6.53 -34.99
N CYS A 730 25.75 6.91 -36.15
CA CYS A 730 27.01 7.66 -36.25
C CYS A 730 26.96 8.99 -35.52
N ILE A 731 25.90 9.77 -35.72
CA ILE A 731 25.72 11.08 -35.06
C ILE A 731 25.67 10.90 -33.54
N TRP A 732 24.94 9.89 -33.04
CA TRP A 732 24.87 9.58 -31.61
C TRP A 732 26.24 9.25 -31.00
N ILE A 733 27.05 8.41 -31.68
CA ILE A 733 28.41 8.04 -31.23
C ILE A 733 29.35 9.24 -31.30
N LEU A 734 29.31 10.02 -32.38
CA LEU A 734 30.13 11.24 -32.52
C LEU A 734 29.77 12.29 -31.47
N ASN A 735 28.48 12.45 -31.16
CA ASN A 735 28.03 13.32 -30.09
C ASN A 735 28.60 12.86 -28.74
N PHE A 736 28.57 11.56 -28.46
CA PHE A 736 29.13 11.02 -27.22
C PHE A 736 30.63 11.31 -27.12
N LEU A 737 31.38 11.08 -28.21
CA LEU A 737 32.81 11.38 -28.26
C LEU A 737 33.08 12.88 -28.07
N ASP A 738 32.26 13.77 -28.63
CA ASP A 738 32.39 15.21 -28.42
C ASP A 738 32.15 15.61 -26.95
N HIS A 739 31.20 14.98 -26.28
CA HIS A 739 30.98 15.16 -24.84
C HIS A 739 32.15 14.60 -24.00
N MET A 740 32.73 13.49 -24.43
CA MET A 740 33.96 12.95 -23.84
C MET A 740 35.13 13.93 -23.98
N VAL A 741 35.30 14.56 -25.14
CA VAL A 741 36.34 15.60 -25.39
C VAL A 741 36.18 16.76 -24.42
N LYS A 742 34.94 17.22 -24.20
CA LYS A 742 34.61 18.36 -23.33
C LYS A 742 34.56 18.00 -21.84
N GLY A 743 34.53 16.70 -21.50
CA GLY A 743 34.37 16.21 -20.12
C GLY A 743 33.00 16.53 -19.51
N THR A 744 31.96 16.71 -20.33
CA THR A 744 30.61 17.10 -19.89
C THR A 744 29.69 15.92 -19.57
N LEU A 745 30.17 14.68 -19.69
CA LEU A 745 29.37 13.46 -19.52
C LEU A 745 28.75 13.27 -18.12
N HIS A 746 29.24 13.98 -17.09
CA HIS A 746 28.63 13.98 -15.76
C HIS A 746 27.34 14.83 -15.64
N LEU A 747 27.01 15.64 -16.64
CA LEU A 747 25.89 16.59 -16.60
C LEU A 747 24.63 16.10 -17.34
N GLU A 748 24.71 15.02 -18.12
CA GLU A 748 23.65 14.63 -19.06
C GLU A 748 23.17 13.18 -18.87
N ASN A 749 21.86 13.01 -18.70
CA ASN A 749 21.19 11.71 -18.73
C ASN A 749 20.88 11.31 -20.18
N TYR A 750 21.90 10.88 -20.92
CA TYR A 750 21.85 10.48 -22.34
C TYR A 750 20.70 9.51 -22.71
N PHE A 751 20.18 8.76 -21.73
CA PHE A 751 19.14 7.74 -21.93
C PHE A 751 17.69 8.28 -21.89
N LYS A 752 17.44 9.48 -21.33
CA LYS A 752 16.08 10.08 -21.38
C LYS A 752 15.69 10.46 -22.81
N GLU A 753 16.67 10.82 -23.64
CA GLU A 753 16.46 11.22 -25.03
C GLU A 753 16.14 10.00 -25.92
N ILE A 754 16.77 8.84 -25.70
CA ILE A 754 16.48 7.58 -26.43
C ILE A 754 15.04 7.09 -26.17
N GLN A 755 14.51 7.24 -24.96
CA GLN A 755 13.17 6.74 -24.59
C GLN A 755 12.01 7.64 -25.08
N THR A 756 12.29 8.91 -25.39
CA THR A 756 11.25 9.87 -25.80
C THR A 756 10.68 9.56 -27.19
N GLU A 757 11.45 8.91 -28.07
CA GLU A 757 10.98 8.45 -29.40
C GLU A 757 9.91 7.34 -29.34
N VAL A 758 9.81 6.59 -28.23
CA VAL A 758 8.86 5.46 -28.10
C VAL A 758 7.45 5.93 -27.69
N VAL A 759 7.35 7.05 -26.97
CA VAL A 759 6.07 7.54 -26.43
C VAL A 759 5.21 8.23 -27.50
N GLU A 760 5.83 8.79 -28.55
CA GLU A 760 5.09 9.47 -29.62
C GLU A 760 4.41 8.50 -30.61
N THR A 761 4.76 7.21 -30.60
CA THR A 761 4.16 6.19 -31.48
C THR A 761 3.08 5.33 -30.80
N SER A 762 2.74 5.58 -29.52
CA SER A 762 1.73 4.80 -28.80
C SER A 762 0.92 5.61 -27.78
N ARG A 763 0.12 6.58 -28.23
CA ARG A 763 -0.96 7.16 -27.39
C ARG A 763 -2.25 7.39 -28.18
N SER A 764 -3.19 6.47 -28.04
CA SER A 764 -4.63 6.74 -28.13
C SER A 764 -5.23 6.60 -26.74
N ASP A 765 -5.87 7.68 -26.28
CA ASP A 765 -6.88 7.81 -25.22
C ASP A 765 -6.78 6.95 -23.96
N LYS A 766 -6.46 7.61 -22.85
CA LYS A 766 -7.30 7.67 -21.63
C LYS A 766 -6.76 8.72 -20.67
N GLN A 767 -7.62 9.68 -20.33
CA GLN A 767 -7.42 10.67 -19.27
C GLN A 767 -7.76 10.06 -17.91
N GLU A 768 -6.89 10.26 -16.93
CA GLU A 768 -7.30 10.57 -15.55
C GLU A 768 -6.15 11.27 -14.80
N PRO A 769 -6.44 12.17 -13.84
CA PRO A 769 -5.50 13.17 -13.34
C PRO A 769 -4.82 12.75 -12.04
N GLN A 770 -3.49 12.95 -11.92
CA GLN A 770 -2.80 12.90 -10.63
C GLN A 770 -1.93 14.13 -10.40
N ALA A 771 -2.18 14.70 -9.21
CA ALA A 771 -1.50 15.70 -8.40
C ALA A 771 -0.20 16.34 -8.90
N GLN A 772 -0.23 17.67 -8.97
CA GLN A 772 0.94 18.53 -9.05
C GLN A 772 1.70 18.51 -7.72
N GLU A 773 2.89 17.91 -7.71
CA GLU A 773 3.97 18.30 -6.80
C GLU A 773 4.95 19.18 -7.59
N GLU A 774 5.15 20.41 -7.13
CA GLU A 774 6.06 21.40 -7.71
C GLU A 774 7.52 20.94 -7.58
N TYR A 775 8.11 20.53 -8.70
CA TYR A 775 9.57 20.47 -8.88
C TYR A 775 9.97 21.43 -10.02
N PRO A 776 11.11 22.16 -9.90
CA PRO A 776 11.46 23.19 -10.86
C PRO A 776 11.72 22.57 -12.23
N SER A 777 10.96 23.02 -13.22
CA SER A 777 11.14 22.73 -14.63
C SER A 777 12.49 23.30 -15.10
N TYR A 778 13.56 22.51 -15.05
CA TYR A 778 14.75 22.75 -15.85
C TYR A 778 14.42 22.41 -17.31
N ARG A 779 13.68 23.31 -17.96
CA ARG A 779 13.68 23.41 -19.42
C ARG A 779 15.13 23.61 -19.85
N SER A 780 15.58 22.76 -20.76
CA SER A 780 16.81 22.84 -21.54
C SER A 780 17.05 24.27 -22.06
N SER A 781 17.71 25.07 -21.24
CA SER A 781 18.30 26.35 -21.64
C SER A 781 19.78 26.14 -21.89
N SER A 782 20.10 25.36 -22.91
CA SER A 782 21.47 25.18 -23.39
C SER A 782 21.65 25.44 -24.89
N CYS A 783 20.62 25.89 -25.62
CA CYS A 783 20.77 26.25 -27.04
C CYS A 783 21.23 27.70 -27.29
N ARG A 784 21.77 28.39 -26.28
CA ARG A 784 22.48 29.67 -26.45
C ARG A 784 23.65 29.78 -25.49
N SER A 785 24.77 29.15 -25.82
CA SER A 785 26.05 29.49 -25.21
C SER A 785 26.91 30.21 -26.24
N GLU A 786 27.11 31.51 -26.01
CA GLU A 786 28.16 32.26 -26.67
C GLU A 786 29.51 31.57 -26.41
N MET A 787 30.28 31.41 -27.48
CA MET A 787 31.59 30.77 -27.60
C MET A 787 32.59 31.22 -26.50
N ARG A 788 32.53 30.63 -25.30
CA ARG A 788 33.66 30.65 -24.34
C ARG A 788 34.58 29.47 -24.64
N ASP A 789 35.88 29.66 -24.40
CA ASP A 789 36.91 28.62 -24.55
C ASP A 789 36.53 27.33 -23.81
N THR A 790 36.02 26.35 -24.55
CA THR A 790 35.65 25.04 -24.02
C THR A 790 36.92 24.30 -23.60
N ALA A 791 37.03 23.93 -22.32
CA ALA A 791 38.18 23.18 -21.82
C ALA A 791 38.16 21.76 -22.40
N ILE A 792 39.21 21.40 -23.14
CA ILE A 792 39.40 20.03 -23.65
C ILE A 792 39.95 19.17 -22.52
N VAL A 793 39.20 18.15 -22.13
CA VAL A 793 39.52 17.22 -21.04
C VAL A 793 40.16 15.94 -21.58
N HIS A 794 39.61 15.37 -22.65
CA HIS A 794 40.11 14.14 -23.29
C HIS A 794 40.45 14.36 -24.77
N PRO A 795 41.62 14.95 -25.08
CA PRO A 795 42.03 15.25 -26.47
C PRO A 795 42.17 14.00 -27.36
N GLY A 796 42.50 12.84 -26.79
CA GLY A 796 42.57 11.58 -27.54
C GLY A 796 41.25 11.13 -28.16
N ALA A 797 40.10 11.55 -27.59
CA ALA A 797 38.79 11.30 -28.19
C ALA A 797 38.60 12.06 -29.51
N VAL A 798 39.27 13.21 -29.72
CA VAL A 798 39.29 13.86 -31.05
C VAL A 798 40.08 13.02 -32.04
N CYS A 799 41.17 12.38 -31.62
CA CYS A 799 41.90 11.45 -32.46
C CYS A 799 41.04 10.23 -32.87
N VAL A 800 40.05 9.84 -32.06
CA VAL A 800 39.03 8.84 -32.43
C VAL A 800 38.09 9.40 -33.49
N ILE A 801 37.54 10.61 -33.28
CA ILE A 801 36.66 11.28 -34.26
C ILE A 801 37.35 11.43 -35.63
N VAL A 802 38.62 11.83 -35.67
CA VAL A 802 39.39 11.95 -36.93
C VAL A 802 39.59 10.60 -37.62
N ARG A 803 39.79 9.51 -36.87
CA ARG A 803 39.90 8.16 -37.44
C ARG A 803 38.57 7.63 -38.01
N LEU A 804 37.45 8.06 -37.44
CA LEU A 804 36.10 7.70 -37.90
C LEU A 804 35.62 8.59 -39.05
N LEU A 805 36.16 9.80 -39.20
CA LEU A 805 35.72 10.78 -40.21
C LEU A 805 35.71 10.23 -41.66
N PRO A 806 36.76 9.56 -42.17
CA PRO A 806 36.72 8.96 -43.51
C PRO A 806 35.64 7.88 -43.67
N LYS A 807 35.26 7.23 -42.56
CA LYS A 807 34.30 6.13 -42.52
C LYS A 807 32.83 6.60 -42.51
N LEU A 808 32.58 7.92 -42.45
CA LEU A 808 31.24 8.53 -42.52
C LEU A 808 30.70 8.64 -43.96
N TYR A 809 31.14 7.77 -44.87
CA TYR A 809 30.77 7.83 -46.28
C TYR A 809 30.08 6.56 -46.75
N GLN A 810 28.84 6.70 -47.23
CA GLN A 810 28.10 5.63 -47.89
C GLN A 810 27.70 6.05 -49.30
N GLU A 811 28.01 5.23 -50.30
CA GLU A 811 27.73 5.50 -51.72
C GLU A 811 26.24 5.77 -52.00
N GLY A 812 25.34 5.06 -51.32
CA GLY A 812 23.88 5.24 -51.45
C GLY A 812 23.35 6.59 -50.95
N HIS A 813 24.12 7.33 -50.15
CA HIS A 813 23.76 8.64 -49.59
C HIS A 813 24.95 9.61 -49.68
N SER A 814 25.56 9.73 -50.86
CA SER A 814 26.78 10.50 -51.10
C SER A 814 26.70 11.97 -50.68
N GLN A 815 25.59 12.66 -50.95
CA GLN A 815 25.38 14.06 -50.56
C GLN A 815 25.35 14.25 -49.03
N LEU A 816 24.51 13.47 -48.31
CA LEU A 816 24.42 13.52 -46.85
C LEU A 816 25.74 13.12 -46.18
N SER A 817 26.43 12.14 -46.75
CA SER A 817 27.75 11.69 -46.29
C SER A 817 28.80 12.79 -46.34
N GLN A 818 28.90 13.50 -47.48
CA GLN A 818 29.84 14.61 -47.60
C GLN A 818 29.45 15.78 -46.70
N GLU A 819 28.15 16.04 -46.52
CA GLU A 819 27.65 17.10 -45.64
C GLU A 819 28.04 16.85 -44.18
N ILE A 820 27.81 15.64 -43.64
CA ILE A 820 28.22 15.31 -42.26
C ILE A 820 29.74 15.28 -42.10
N GLN A 821 30.49 14.80 -43.11
CA GLN A 821 31.95 14.84 -43.07
C GLN A 821 32.48 16.27 -43.01
N CYS A 822 31.92 17.19 -43.79
CA CYS A 822 32.30 18.62 -43.74
C CYS A 822 31.93 19.23 -42.39
N ALA A 823 30.73 18.96 -41.88
CA ALA A 823 30.27 19.45 -40.59
C ALA A 823 31.19 19.01 -39.43
N VAL A 824 31.61 17.75 -39.41
CA VAL A 824 32.53 17.20 -38.41
C VAL A 824 33.94 17.79 -38.59
N ALA A 825 34.44 17.96 -39.81
CA ALA A 825 35.74 18.57 -40.07
C ALA A 825 35.77 20.06 -39.63
N ASP A 826 34.71 20.82 -39.89
CA ASP A 826 34.56 22.19 -39.42
C ASP A 826 34.44 22.27 -37.89
N HIS A 827 33.77 21.30 -37.27
CA HIS A 827 33.73 21.17 -35.81
C HIS A 827 35.12 20.93 -35.22
N ILE A 828 35.92 20.01 -35.79
CA ILE A 828 37.31 19.79 -35.38
C ILE A 828 38.14 21.08 -35.56
N LEU A 829 37.95 21.81 -36.67
CA LEU A 829 38.59 23.11 -36.90
C LEU A 829 38.23 24.14 -35.83
N SER A 830 37.00 24.10 -35.31
CA SER A 830 36.57 24.96 -34.20
C SER A 830 37.32 24.65 -32.89
N LEU A 831 37.61 23.37 -32.63
CA LEU A 831 38.29 22.92 -31.40
C LEU A 831 39.77 23.37 -31.35
N VAL A 832 40.43 23.56 -32.49
CA VAL A 832 41.85 23.99 -32.57
C VAL A 832 42.04 25.52 -32.69
N ARG A 833 41.00 26.31 -32.41
CA ARG A 833 41.06 27.78 -32.49
C ARG A 833 41.95 28.41 -31.42
N SER A 834 41.86 27.96 -30.17
CA SER A 834 42.69 28.47 -29.07
C SER A 834 44.08 27.81 -29.07
N GLU A 835 45.10 28.55 -28.61
CA GLU A 835 46.47 28.02 -28.50
C GLU A 835 46.55 26.87 -27.48
N LYS A 836 45.85 27.02 -26.35
CA LYS A 836 45.76 25.99 -25.31
C LYS A 836 45.22 24.68 -25.87
N SER A 837 44.17 24.74 -26.67
CA SER A 837 43.62 23.55 -27.34
C SER A 837 44.62 22.93 -28.32
N ARG A 838 45.33 23.75 -29.12
CA ARG A 838 46.36 23.23 -30.05
C ARG A 838 47.48 22.48 -29.33
N GLN A 839 48.00 23.04 -28.23
CA GLN A 839 49.06 22.40 -27.45
C GLN A 839 48.64 21.02 -26.94
N VAL A 840 47.45 20.94 -26.32
CA VAL A 840 46.91 19.70 -25.78
C VAL A 840 46.65 18.67 -26.89
N MET A 841 46.05 19.09 -28.02
CA MET A 841 45.81 18.21 -29.17
C MET A 841 47.09 17.70 -29.84
N CYS A 842 48.11 18.56 -30.00
CA CYS A 842 49.41 18.16 -30.53
C CYS A 842 50.07 17.12 -29.63
N SER A 843 50.03 17.31 -28.30
CA SER A 843 50.58 16.35 -27.34
C SER A 843 49.85 15.00 -27.36
N SER A 844 48.61 14.97 -27.84
CA SER A 844 47.80 13.75 -27.99
C SER A 844 47.92 13.07 -29.36
N GLY A 845 48.83 13.53 -30.21
CA GLY A 845 49.11 12.89 -31.50
C GLY A 845 48.09 13.18 -32.60
N LEU A 846 47.28 14.25 -32.46
CA LEU A 846 46.27 14.62 -33.45
C LEU A 846 46.87 14.90 -34.83
N LEU A 847 48.04 15.56 -34.89
CA LEU A 847 48.74 15.85 -36.14
C LEU A 847 49.09 14.55 -36.90
N SER A 848 49.68 13.58 -36.21
CA SER A 848 50.01 12.28 -36.82
C SER A 848 48.75 11.54 -37.26
N THR A 849 47.70 11.57 -36.43
CA THR A 849 46.41 10.92 -36.74
C THR A 849 45.79 11.49 -38.01
N LEU A 850 45.81 12.82 -38.16
CA LEU A 850 45.25 13.51 -39.31
C LEU A 850 45.99 13.16 -40.61
N ILE A 851 47.32 13.07 -40.56
CA ILE A 851 48.13 12.63 -41.70
C ILE A 851 47.80 11.18 -42.07
N THR A 852 47.72 10.27 -41.10
CA THR A 852 47.52 8.84 -41.39
C THR A 852 46.10 8.54 -41.88
N SER A 853 45.09 9.08 -41.21
CA SER A 853 43.70 8.71 -41.45
C SER A 853 43.04 9.52 -42.56
N CYS A 854 43.51 10.73 -42.83
CA CYS A 854 42.91 11.61 -43.84
C CYS A 854 43.86 11.94 -45.00
N HIS A 855 44.88 11.10 -45.26
CA HIS A 855 45.86 11.34 -46.33
C HIS A 855 45.22 11.59 -47.70
N ASP A 856 44.21 10.81 -48.08
CA ASP A 856 43.52 10.96 -49.37
C ASP A 856 42.89 12.36 -49.54
N ALA A 857 42.25 12.86 -48.49
CA ALA A 857 41.65 14.19 -48.47
C ALA A 857 42.69 15.32 -48.46
N LEU A 858 43.87 15.10 -47.86
CA LEU A 858 44.97 16.07 -47.82
C LEU A 858 45.73 16.14 -49.15
N HIS A 859 45.82 15.04 -49.91
CA HIS A 859 46.52 15.02 -51.20
C HIS A 859 45.65 15.48 -52.37
N ASN A 860 44.33 15.38 -52.26
CA ASN A 860 43.40 15.72 -53.34
C ASN A 860 42.75 17.09 -53.11
N GLU A 861 43.20 18.12 -53.84
CA GLU A 861 42.63 19.48 -53.78
C GLU A 861 41.14 19.55 -54.12
N SER A 862 40.64 18.60 -54.91
CA SER A 862 39.21 18.52 -55.26
C SER A 862 38.34 17.90 -54.18
N HIS A 863 38.94 17.37 -53.11
CA HIS A 863 38.21 16.72 -52.03
C HIS A 863 37.48 17.75 -51.14
N PRO A 864 36.20 17.55 -50.80
CA PRO A 864 35.42 18.53 -50.02
C PRO A 864 36.03 18.80 -48.62
N LEU A 865 36.69 17.80 -48.03
CA LEU A 865 37.39 17.94 -46.74
C LEU A 865 38.79 18.56 -46.84
N HIS A 866 39.33 18.80 -48.04
CA HIS A 866 40.71 19.27 -48.22
C HIS A 866 40.94 20.60 -47.49
N LEU A 867 40.12 21.62 -47.76
CA LEU A 867 40.26 22.95 -47.17
C LEU A 867 40.14 22.95 -45.62
N PRO A 868 39.11 22.36 -44.99
CA PRO A 868 39.00 22.36 -43.53
C PRO A 868 40.14 21.56 -42.86
N LEU A 869 40.53 20.39 -43.41
CA LEU A 869 41.59 19.57 -42.84
C LEU A 869 42.97 20.18 -43.00
N THR A 870 43.27 20.82 -44.13
CA THR A 870 44.54 21.55 -44.33
C THR A 870 44.66 22.72 -43.34
N ARG A 871 43.57 23.44 -43.04
CA ARG A 871 43.57 24.49 -42.01
C ARG A 871 43.80 23.94 -40.60
N VAL A 872 43.26 22.77 -40.28
CA VAL A 872 43.56 22.07 -39.02
C VAL A 872 45.04 21.69 -38.97
N PHE A 873 45.55 21.09 -40.06
CA PHE A 873 46.95 20.69 -40.19
C PHE A 873 47.90 21.88 -40.01
N GLU A 874 47.69 22.99 -40.72
CA GLU A 874 48.51 24.21 -40.61
C GLU A 874 48.55 24.73 -39.17
N LYS A 875 47.40 24.79 -38.51
CA LYS A 875 47.29 25.23 -37.11
C LYS A 875 48.05 24.31 -36.16
N LEU A 876 47.93 22.99 -36.30
CA LEU A 876 48.63 22.03 -35.44
C LEU A 876 50.13 21.98 -35.75
N ALA A 877 50.51 22.03 -37.03
CA ALA A 877 51.90 22.04 -37.48
C ALA A 877 52.61 23.29 -36.95
N SER A 878 51.99 24.48 -37.04
CA SER A 878 52.55 25.72 -36.47
C SER A 878 52.84 25.62 -34.97
N GLN A 879 52.08 24.81 -34.24
CA GLN A 879 52.25 24.57 -32.80
C GLN A 879 53.27 23.48 -32.48
N ALA A 880 53.41 22.47 -33.36
CA ALA A 880 54.31 21.33 -33.18
C ALA A 880 55.77 21.64 -33.51
N ILE A 881 56.04 22.78 -34.15
CA ILE A 881 57.40 23.24 -34.44
C ILE A 881 58.07 23.67 -33.12
N GLU A 882 59.00 22.86 -32.62
CA GLU A 882 59.81 23.20 -31.46
C GLU A 882 60.81 24.33 -31.79
N PRO A 883 61.16 25.20 -30.82
CA PRO A 883 62.12 26.30 -31.03
C PRO A 883 63.48 25.84 -31.58
N ASP A 884 63.89 24.61 -31.28
CA ASP A 884 65.16 24.03 -31.72
C ASP A 884 65.12 23.50 -33.18
N VAL A 885 63.93 23.40 -33.78
CA VAL A 885 63.73 23.06 -35.21
C VAL A 885 63.75 24.31 -36.10
N LEU A 886 63.59 25.50 -35.51
CA LEU A 886 63.63 26.81 -36.18
C LEU A 886 64.98 27.54 -36.07
N ARG A 887 65.92 27.03 -35.27
CA ARG A 887 67.31 27.50 -35.20
C ARG A 887 68.20 26.59 -36.02
#